data_AF-A0AB33SNH2-F1
#
_entry.id   AF-A0AB33SNH2-F1
#
_cell.length_a   1.000
_cell.length_b   1.000
_cell.length_c   1.000
_cell.angle_alpha   90.00
_cell.angle_beta   90.00
_cell.angle_gamma   90.00
#
_symmetry.space_group_name_H-M   'P 1'
#
loop_
_entity.id
_entity.type
_entity.pdbx_description
1 polymer ?
#
loop_
_entity_poly.entity_id
_entity_poly.type
_entity_poly.pdbx_seq_one_letter_code
_entity_poly.pdbx_strand_id
1 'polypeptide(L)'
;MANYFIDRPVFAWVLAIIMMLAGGLAIMNLPVAQYPQIAPPTITVSATYPGADAQTVEDSVTQVIEQNMNGLDGLMYMSSTSDAAGNASITLTFETGASPDIAQVQVQNKLQLAMPSLPEAVQQQGISVDKSSSNILMVAAFISDNGSLNQYDIADYVASNIKDPLSRTAGVGSVQLFGSEYAMRIWLDPQKLNKYNLVPSDVISQIKVQNNQISGGQLGGMPQAADQQLNASIIVQTRLQTPEEFGKILLKVQQDGSQVLLRDVARVELGAEDYSTVARYNGKPAAGIAIKLAAGANALDTSRAVKEELNRLSAYFPASLKTVYPYDTTPFIEISIQEVFKTLVEAIILVFLVIYLFLQNFRATIIPTIAVPVVILGTFAILSAVGFTINTLTMFGMVLAIGLLVDDAIVVVENVERVIAEDKLPPKEATHKSMGQIQRALVGIAVVLSAVFMPMAFMSGATGEIYRQFSITLISSMRLSVFVAMSLTPALCATILKATPEGGHKPNALFARFNTLFEKSTQHYTDSTRSLLRCTGRYMVVYLLICAGMAVLFLRTPTSFLPEEDQGVFMTTAQLPSGATMVNTTKVLQQVTDYYLTKEKDNVQSVFTVGGFGFSGQGQNNGLAFISLKPWSERVGEENSVTAIIQRAMIALSSINKAVVFPFNLPAVAELGTASGFDMELLDNGNLGHEKLT
;
A
#
# COMPACT_ATOMS: atom_id res chain seq x y z
N MET A 1 -4.80 -5.28 -45.41
CA MET A 1 -5.66 -4.95 -44.25
C MET A 1 -6.24 -3.55 -44.40
N ALA A 2 -5.43 -2.49 -44.46
CA ALA A 2 -5.93 -1.12 -44.58
C ALA A 2 -6.90 -0.90 -45.75
N ASN A 3 -6.59 -1.42 -46.95
CA ASN A 3 -7.50 -1.33 -48.11
C ASN A 3 -8.91 -1.88 -47.84
N TYR A 4 -9.03 -2.96 -47.05
CA TYR A 4 -10.33 -3.55 -46.72
C TYR A 4 -11.17 -2.63 -45.82
N PHE A 5 -10.54 -1.94 -44.86
CA PHE A 5 -11.24 -1.01 -43.96
C PHE A 5 -11.55 0.33 -44.61
N ILE A 6 -10.73 0.78 -45.59
CA ILE A 6 -11.03 1.96 -46.41
C ILE A 6 -12.36 1.78 -47.17
N ASP A 7 -12.61 0.59 -47.70
CA ASP A 7 -13.86 0.26 -48.39
C ASP A 7 -15.04 -0.04 -47.43
N ARG A 8 -14.76 -0.31 -46.16
CA ARG A 8 -15.75 -0.70 -45.14
C ARG A 8 -15.62 0.16 -43.87
N PRO A 9 -15.89 1.48 -43.95
CA PRO A 9 -15.71 2.38 -42.82
C PRO A 9 -16.62 2.05 -41.63
N VAL A 10 -17.83 1.54 -41.87
CA VAL A 10 -18.74 1.10 -40.80
C VAL A 10 -18.14 -0.04 -40.00
N PHE A 11 -17.45 -0.99 -40.65
CA PHE A 11 -16.83 -2.11 -39.95
C PHE A 11 -15.64 -1.66 -39.08
N ALA A 12 -14.85 -0.68 -39.55
CA ALA A 12 -13.80 -0.06 -38.74
C ALA A 12 -14.37 0.63 -37.49
N TRP A 13 -15.47 1.37 -37.64
CA TRP A 13 -16.19 1.99 -36.52
C TRP A 13 -16.74 0.96 -35.52
N VAL A 14 -17.31 -0.15 -35.99
CA VAL A 14 -17.81 -1.22 -35.11
C VAL A 14 -16.70 -1.77 -34.23
N LEU A 15 -15.52 -2.05 -34.79
CA LEU A 15 -14.38 -2.54 -34.02
C LEU A 15 -13.88 -1.48 -33.01
N ALA A 16 -13.84 -0.21 -33.40
CA ALA A 16 -13.50 0.88 -32.51
C ALA A 16 -14.49 1.00 -31.34
N ILE A 17 -15.79 0.92 -31.61
CA ILE A 17 -16.84 0.96 -30.58
C ILE A 17 -16.74 -0.25 -29.65
N ILE A 18 -16.50 -1.45 -30.17
CA ILE A 18 -16.31 -2.66 -29.35
C ILE A 18 -15.10 -2.49 -28.42
N MET A 19 -13.98 -1.97 -28.91
CA MET A 19 -12.80 -1.70 -28.08
C MET A 19 -13.09 -0.65 -27.01
N MET A 20 -13.77 0.44 -27.35
CA MET A 20 -14.17 1.46 -26.38
C MET A 20 -15.13 0.91 -25.33
N LEU A 21 -16.09 0.06 -25.72
CA LEU A 21 -17.07 -0.53 -24.82
C LEU A 21 -16.42 -1.55 -23.89
N ALA A 22 -15.54 -2.41 -24.42
CA ALA A 22 -14.75 -3.34 -23.61
C ALA A 22 -13.84 -2.59 -22.62
N GLY A 23 -13.19 -1.52 -23.07
CA GLY A 23 -12.38 -0.65 -22.23
C GLY A 23 -13.18 0.07 -21.15
N GLY A 24 -14.34 0.63 -21.51
CA GLY A 24 -15.23 1.29 -20.57
C GLY A 24 -15.74 0.32 -19.48
N LEU A 25 -16.13 -0.90 -19.86
CA LEU A 25 -16.49 -1.95 -18.90
C LEU A 25 -15.31 -2.39 -18.04
N ALA A 26 -14.10 -2.46 -18.61
CA ALA A 26 -12.90 -2.81 -17.86
C ALA A 26 -12.57 -1.75 -16.80
N ILE A 27 -12.64 -0.46 -17.13
CA ILE A 27 -12.40 0.64 -16.18
C ILE A 27 -13.33 0.55 -14.96
N MET A 28 -14.59 0.13 -15.16
CA MET A 28 -15.56 -0.01 -14.06
C MET A 28 -15.26 -1.18 -13.11
N ASN A 29 -14.54 -2.20 -13.56
CA ASN A 29 -14.28 -3.43 -12.80
C ASN A 29 -12.84 -3.58 -12.34
N LEU A 30 -11.91 -2.79 -12.89
CA LEU A 30 -10.50 -2.85 -12.55
C LEU A 30 -10.26 -2.36 -11.11
N PRO A 31 -9.54 -3.12 -10.27
CA PRO A 31 -9.15 -2.64 -8.95
C PRO A 31 -8.23 -1.43 -9.05
N VAL A 32 -8.36 -0.53 -8.08
CA VAL A 32 -7.53 0.67 -7.95
C VAL A 32 -6.60 0.51 -6.75
N ALA A 33 -5.30 0.68 -6.99
CA ALA A 33 -4.27 0.65 -5.96
C ALA A 33 -3.17 1.65 -6.31
N GLN A 34 -2.42 2.14 -5.32
CA GLN A 34 -1.27 3.03 -5.59
C GLN A 34 -0.21 2.31 -6.43
N TYR A 35 0.14 1.09 -5.99
CA TYR A 35 1.09 0.19 -6.62
C TYR A 35 0.49 -1.22 -6.69
N PRO A 36 0.91 -2.06 -7.66
CA PRO A 36 0.59 -3.48 -7.60
C PRO A 36 1.30 -4.14 -6.43
N GLN A 37 0.98 -5.41 -6.17
CA GLN A 37 1.74 -6.22 -5.21
C GLN A 37 3.14 -6.47 -5.77
N ILE A 38 4.12 -5.78 -5.20
CA ILE A 38 5.53 -5.83 -5.63
C ILE A 38 6.36 -6.59 -4.59
N ALA A 39 5.94 -6.56 -3.33
CA ALA A 39 6.67 -7.24 -2.28
C ALA A 39 6.55 -8.77 -2.41
N PRO A 40 7.63 -9.49 -2.05
CA PRO A 40 7.55 -10.92 -1.90
C PRO A 40 6.55 -11.28 -0.78
N PRO A 41 5.77 -12.35 -0.93
CA PRO A 41 4.81 -12.74 0.08
C PRO A 41 5.52 -13.18 1.36
N THR A 42 5.02 -12.70 2.50
CA THR A 42 5.57 -12.99 3.83
C THR A 42 4.53 -13.63 4.73
N ILE A 43 4.95 -14.62 5.49
CA ILE A 43 4.14 -15.27 6.53
C ILE A 43 4.80 -14.98 7.87
N THR A 44 4.05 -14.43 8.81
CA THR A 44 4.54 -14.17 10.17
C THR A 44 3.91 -15.16 11.14
N VAL A 45 4.76 -15.81 11.93
CA VAL A 45 4.39 -16.65 13.06
C VAL A 45 4.62 -15.86 14.34
N SER A 46 3.56 -15.62 15.11
CA SER A 46 3.60 -14.85 16.35
C SER A 46 3.26 -15.74 17.54
N ALA A 47 4.10 -15.72 18.57
CA ALA A 47 3.88 -16.43 19.83
C ALA A 47 4.22 -15.53 21.02
N THR A 48 3.52 -15.73 22.13
CA THR A 48 3.81 -15.02 23.39
C THR A 48 4.06 -16.03 24.50
N TYR A 49 5.17 -15.87 25.21
CA TYR A 49 5.53 -16.57 26.43
C TYR A 49 5.47 -15.56 27.60
N PRO A 50 4.32 -15.47 28.30
CA PRO A 50 4.15 -14.51 29.38
C PRO A 50 5.20 -14.65 30.49
N GLY A 51 5.96 -13.59 30.72
CA GLY A 51 6.96 -13.51 31.80
C GLY A 51 8.33 -14.13 31.48
N ALA A 52 8.55 -14.64 30.26
CA ALA A 52 9.86 -15.06 29.81
C ALA A 52 10.69 -13.83 29.36
N ASP A 53 12.00 -13.87 29.63
CA ASP A 53 12.95 -12.93 29.06
C ASP A 53 13.33 -13.32 27.62
N ALA A 54 13.95 -12.39 26.89
CA ALA A 54 14.25 -12.56 25.46
C ALA A 54 15.05 -13.85 25.16
N GLN A 55 16.05 -14.17 25.99
CA GLN A 55 16.87 -15.37 25.81
C GLN A 55 16.04 -16.66 25.99
N THR A 56 15.19 -16.70 27.01
CA THR A 56 14.30 -17.85 27.24
C THR A 56 13.33 -18.02 26.07
N VAL A 57 12.76 -16.93 25.54
CA VAL A 57 11.89 -16.97 24.36
C VAL A 57 12.65 -17.50 23.14
N GLU A 58 13.86 -16.99 22.92
CA GLU A 58 14.70 -17.41 21.80
C GLU A 58 15.00 -18.91 21.84
N ASP A 59 15.52 -19.41 22.97
CA ASP A 59 15.98 -20.79 23.11
C ASP A 59 14.82 -21.80 23.16
N SER A 60 13.67 -21.43 23.76
CA SER A 60 12.56 -22.37 24.00
C SER A 60 11.42 -22.29 22.98
N VAL A 61 11.30 -21.18 22.25
CA VAL A 61 10.21 -20.96 21.28
C VAL A 61 10.78 -20.67 19.90
N THR A 62 11.55 -19.60 19.75
CA THR A 62 11.96 -19.09 18.44
C THR A 62 12.81 -20.12 17.69
N GLN A 63 13.92 -20.58 18.28
CA GLN A 63 14.80 -21.58 17.66
C GLN A 63 14.07 -22.90 17.35
N VAL A 64 13.15 -23.33 18.21
CA VAL A 64 12.38 -24.56 18.01
C VAL A 64 11.48 -24.43 16.78
N ILE A 65 10.80 -23.30 16.61
CA ILE A 65 9.98 -23.05 15.43
C ILE A 65 10.88 -22.95 14.19
N GLU A 66 11.97 -22.18 14.24
CA GLU A 66 12.91 -21.99 13.12
C GLU A 66 13.50 -23.31 12.61
N GLN A 67 13.96 -24.18 13.51
CA GLN A 67 14.52 -25.49 13.15
C GLN A 67 13.50 -26.41 12.45
N ASN A 68 12.20 -26.17 12.66
CA ASN A 68 11.13 -26.92 12.00
C ASN A 68 10.67 -26.28 10.68
N MET A 69 11.04 -25.03 10.38
CA MET A 69 10.71 -24.32 9.14
C MET A 69 11.57 -24.72 7.93
N ASN A 70 12.04 -25.97 7.91
CA ASN A 70 12.86 -26.51 6.84
C ASN A 70 12.03 -27.15 5.72
N GLY A 71 12.47 -26.96 4.47
CA GLY A 71 11.84 -27.55 3.28
C GLY A 71 10.51 -26.91 2.90
N LEU A 72 10.38 -25.60 3.12
CA LEU A 72 9.27 -24.79 2.60
C LEU A 72 9.56 -24.41 1.14
N ASP A 73 8.59 -24.58 0.26
CA ASP A 73 8.77 -24.29 -1.16
C ASP A 73 8.85 -22.78 -1.39
N GLY A 74 9.87 -22.34 -2.14
CA GLY A 74 10.03 -20.93 -2.48
C GLY A 74 10.40 -20.01 -1.30
N LEU A 75 10.90 -20.55 -0.18
CA LEU A 75 11.45 -19.74 0.91
C LEU A 75 12.75 -19.06 0.45
N MET A 76 12.81 -17.73 0.52
CA MET A 76 14.04 -16.97 0.25
C MET A 76 14.89 -16.83 1.50
N TYR A 77 14.28 -16.35 2.58
CA TYR A 77 14.94 -16.16 3.87
C TYR A 77 13.91 -16.13 5.00
N MET A 78 14.40 -16.29 6.22
CA MET A 78 13.63 -16.20 7.45
C MET A 78 14.37 -15.24 8.37
N SER A 79 13.62 -14.35 9.02
CA SER A 79 14.11 -13.51 10.10
C SER A 79 13.22 -13.71 11.34
N SER A 80 13.79 -13.54 12.52
CA SER A 80 13.05 -13.66 13.76
C SER A 80 13.44 -12.59 14.75
N THR A 81 12.54 -12.33 15.69
CA THR A 81 12.76 -11.39 16.78
C THR A 81 12.17 -11.98 18.04
N SER A 82 12.99 -12.03 19.10
CA SER A 82 12.58 -12.40 20.45
C SER A 82 12.77 -11.20 21.35
N ASP A 83 11.71 -10.72 22.00
CA ASP A 83 11.77 -9.52 22.83
C ASP A 83 11.68 -9.84 24.34
N ALA A 84 12.07 -8.86 25.16
CA ALA A 84 12.03 -8.97 26.62
C ALA A 84 10.60 -8.86 27.19
N ALA A 85 9.59 -8.62 26.35
CA ALA A 85 8.18 -8.67 26.74
C ALA A 85 7.61 -10.10 26.64
N GLY A 86 8.41 -11.06 26.19
CA GLY A 86 8.00 -12.45 26.04
C GLY A 86 7.45 -12.77 24.65
N ASN A 87 7.57 -11.88 23.66
CA ASN A 87 7.05 -12.12 22.32
C ASN A 87 8.13 -12.70 21.40
N ALA A 88 7.72 -13.68 20.59
CA ALA A 88 8.46 -14.21 19.46
C ALA A 88 7.70 -13.88 18.17
N SER A 89 8.40 -13.31 17.19
CA SER A 89 7.87 -13.05 15.85
C SER A 89 8.85 -13.59 14.82
N ILE A 90 8.42 -14.56 14.01
CA ILE A 90 9.23 -15.18 12.96
C ILE A 90 8.58 -14.83 11.62
N THR A 91 9.31 -14.13 10.76
CA THR A 91 8.86 -13.73 9.42
C THR A 91 9.57 -14.56 8.36
N LEU A 92 8.79 -15.32 7.61
CA LEU A 92 9.26 -16.12 6.49
C LEU A 92 8.93 -15.42 5.19
N THR A 93 9.96 -15.09 4.41
CA THR A 93 9.82 -14.37 3.13
C THR A 93 9.98 -15.34 1.97
N PHE A 94 9.00 -15.37 1.08
CA PHE A 94 8.94 -16.29 -0.05
C PHE A 94 9.21 -15.58 -1.39
N GLU A 95 9.59 -16.32 -2.42
CA GLU A 95 9.87 -15.80 -3.76
C GLU A 95 8.66 -15.06 -4.36
N THR A 96 8.95 -14.00 -5.12
CA THR A 96 7.92 -13.23 -5.85
C THR A 96 7.17 -14.15 -6.83
N GLY A 97 5.87 -14.33 -6.61
CA GLY A 97 5.01 -15.24 -7.38
C GLY A 97 4.57 -16.50 -6.64
N ALA A 98 5.14 -16.79 -5.46
CA ALA A 98 4.62 -17.83 -4.58
C ALA A 98 3.19 -17.49 -4.12
N SER A 99 2.34 -18.52 -3.97
CA SER A 99 0.99 -18.32 -3.45
C SER A 99 1.05 -18.06 -1.94
N PRO A 100 0.54 -16.91 -1.43
CA PRO A 100 0.53 -16.64 0.01
C PRO A 100 -0.31 -17.65 0.79
N ASP A 101 -1.39 -18.17 0.19
CA ASP A 101 -2.23 -19.20 0.79
C ASP A 101 -1.47 -20.52 0.98
N ILE A 102 -0.76 -20.97 -0.04
CA ILE A 102 0.03 -22.20 0.03
C ILE A 102 1.19 -22.02 1.02
N ALA A 103 1.91 -20.89 0.96
CA ALA A 103 2.97 -20.57 1.89
C ALA A 103 2.46 -20.60 3.36
N GLN A 104 1.32 -19.98 3.63
CA GLN A 104 0.70 -20.00 4.96
C GLN A 104 0.39 -21.42 5.43
N VAL A 105 -0.21 -22.24 4.57
CA VAL A 105 -0.54 -23.65 4.89
C VAL A 105 0.72 -24.48 5.12
N GLN A 106 1.78 -24.27 4.32
CA GLN A 106 3.05 -24.96 4.53
C GLN A 106 3.67 -24.62 5.89
N VAL A 107 3.73 -23.33 6.23
CA VAL A 107 4.23 -22.85 7.53
C VAL A 107 3.38 -23.40 8.67
N GLN A 108 2.05 -23.36 8.55
CA GLN A 108 1.14 -23.88 9.57
C GLN A 108 1.31 -25.39 9.78
N ASN A 109 1.47 -26.17 8.70
CA ASN A 109 1.73 -27.61 8.78
C ASN A 109 3.07 -27.92 9.48
N LYS A 110 4.12 -27.16 9.20
CA LYS A 110 5.43 -27.30 9.88
C LYS A 110 5.35 -26.89 11.34
N LEU A 111 4.62 -25.81 11.65
CA LEU A 111 4.42 -25.34 13.01
C LEU A 111 3.68 -26.38 13.85
N GLN A 112 2.67 -27.04 13.28
CA GLN A 112 1.91 -28.07 13.98
C GLN A 112 2.76 -29.27 14.40
N LEU A 113 3.83 -29.59 13.65
CA LEU A 113 4.80 -30.62 14.02
C LEU A 113 5.74 -30.17 15.15
N ALA A 114 5.98 -28.86 15.28
CA ALA A 114 6.81 -28.27 16.33
C ALA A 114 6.06 -28.03 17.65
N MET A 115 4.72 -27.89 17.60
CA MET A 115 3.87 -27.60 18.77
C MET A 115 4.17 -28.45 20.02
N PRO A 116 4.37 -29.79 19.94
CA PRO A 116 4.64 -30.61 21.11
C PRO A 116 5.97 -30.29 21.81
N SER A 117 6.92 -29.67 21.11
CA SER A 117 8.22 -29.28 21.63
C SER A 117 8.21 -27.89 22.29
N LEU A 118 7.11 -27.14 22.16
CA LEU A 118 6.97 -25.81 22.73
C LEU A 118 6.46 -25.86 24.19
N PRO A 119 6.80 -24.87 25.03
CA PRO A 119 6.27 -24.79 26.39
C PRO A 119 4.74 -24.77 26.46
N GLU A 120 4.14 -25.45 27.44
CA GLU A 120 2.67 -25.52 27.59
C GLU A 120 2.01 -24.14 27.73
N ALA A 121 2.70 -23.18 28.36
CA ALA A 121 2.20 -21.80 28.50
C ALA A 121 2.01 -21.12 27.13
N VAL A 122 2.90 -21.36 26.18
CA VAL A 122 2.81 -20.82 24.81
C VAL A 122 1.73 -21.55 24.03
N GLN A 123 1.63 -22.88 24.18
CA GLN A 123 0.57 -23.66 23.55
C GLN A 123 -0.83 -23.21 24.02
N GLN A 124 -0.99 -22.88 25.30
CA GLN A 124 -2.25 -22.38 25.87
C GLN A 124 -2.61 -20.99 25.35
N GLN A 125 -1.62 -20.12 25.14
CA GLN A 125 -1.84 -18.80 24.57
C GLN A 125 -2.22 -18.89 23.07
N GLY A 126 -1.75 -19.96 22.40
CA GLY A 126 -1.90 -20.14 20.97
C GLY A 126 -0.82 -19.41 20.19
N ILE A 127 -0.61 -19.86 18.95
CA ILE A 127 0.37 -19.29 18.03
C ILE A 127 -0.40 -18.86 16.78
N SER A 128 -0.26 -17.60 16.39
CA SER A 128 -0.90 -17.09 15.19
C SER A 128 0.02 -17.25 13.98
N VAL A 129 -0.56 -17.60 12.83
CA VAL A 129 0.15 -17.70 11.55
C VAL A 129 -0.62 -16.86 10.56
N ASP A 130 -0.10 -15.67 10.29
CA ASP A 130 -0.80 -14.65 9.52
C ASP A 130 -0.01 -14.30 8.25
N LYS A 131 -0.74 -13.99 7.18
CA LYS A 131 -0.12 -13.35 6.01
C LYS A 131 0.28 -11.94 6.42
N SER A 132 1.56 -11.66 6.37
CA SER A 132 2.05 -10.36 6.78
C SER A 132 1.92 -9.39 5.62
N SER A 133 1.27 -8.25 5.89
CA SER A 133 1.40 -7.05 5.10
C SER A 133 1.93 -5.97 6.04
N SER A 134 3.08 -5.42 5.72
CA SER A 134 3.69 -4.33 6.49
C SER A 134 2.95 -3.01 6.28
N ASN A 135 2.12 -2.91 5.22
CA ASN A 135 1.49 -1.67 4.84
C ASN A 135 0.17 -1.43 5.58
N ILE A 136 0.14 -0.37 6.38
CA ILE A 136 -1.07 0.15 7.01
C ILE A 136 -1.80 1.00 5.97
N LEU A 137 -3.03 0.65 5.61
CA LEU A 137 -3.86 1.46 4.72
C LEU A 137 -4.23 2.79 5.39
N MET A 138 -4.71 2.67 6.63
CA MET A 138 -5.14 3.80 7.45
C MET A 138 -5.09 3.46 8.95
N VAL A 139 -4.95 4.48 9.78
CA VAL A 139 -5.14 4.40 11.23
C VAL A 139 -6.35 5.24 11.58
N ALA A 140 -7.37 4.62 12.17
CA ALA A 140 -8.49 5.33 12.78
C ALA A 140 -8.20 5.47 14.28
N ALA A 141 -8.14 6.71 14.77
CA ALA A 141 -7.97 7.01 16.19
C ALA A 141 -9.29 7.49 16.80
N PHE A 142 -9.47 7.20 18.08
CA PHE A 142 -10.67 7.50 18.85
C PHE A 142 -10.28 8.36 20.04
N ILE A 143 -10.97 9.49 20.20
CA ILE A 143 -10.66 10.50 21.21
C ILE A 143 -11.91 10.89 22.00
N SER A 144 -11.71 11.28 23.26
CA SER A 144 -12.76 11.83 24.12
C SER A 144 -12.73 13.36 24.07
N ASP A 145 -13.81 14.01 23.62
CA ASP A 145 -13.87 15.48 23.49
C ASP A 145 -13.81 16.22 24.84
N ASN A 146 -14.51 15.68 25.83
CA ASN A 146 -14.66 16.24 27.18
C ASN A 146 -13.66 15.65 28.20
N GLY A 147 -12.79 14.72 27.77
CA GLY A 147 -11.84 14.02 28.64
C GLY A 147 -12.48 13.09 29.69
N SER A 148 -13.76 12.71 29.54
CA SER A 148 -14.42 11.82 30.50
C SER A 148 -13.95 10.37 30.42
N LEU A 149 -13.42 9.96 29.27
CA LEU A 149 -12.88 8.62 29.04
C LEU A 149 -11.35 8.67 29.04
N ASN A 150 -10.73 7.76 29.78
CA ASN A 150 -9.28 7.55 29.71
C ASN A 150 -8.92 6.68 28.48
N GLN A 151 -7.62 6.47 28.21
CA GLN A 151 -7.18 5.66 27.08
C GLN A 151 -7.76 4.23 27.10
N TYR A 152 -7.81 3.60 28.29
CA TYR A 152 -8.24 2.22 28.46
C TYR A 152 -9.76 2.08 28.25
N ASP A 153 -10.55 3.05 28.74
CA ASP A 153 -12.00 3.11 28.46
C ASP A 153 -12.27 3.16 26.95
N ILE A 154 -11.48 3.98 26.24
CA ILE A 154 -11.61 4.13 24.79
C ILE A 154 -11.18 2.84 24.09
N ALA A 155 -10.05 2.24 24.50
CA ALA A 155 -9.52 1.01 23.90
C ALA A 155 -10.47 -0.17 24.09
N ASP A 156 -11.07 -0.31 25.27
CA ASP A 156 -12.07 -1.35 25.55
C ASP A 156 -13.31 -1.20 24.67
N TYR A 157 -13.83 0.02 24.54
CA TYR A 157 -14.97 0.27 23.67
C TYR A 157 -14.66 -0.08 22.20
N VAL A 158 -13.46 0.28 21.73
CA VAL A 158 -13.00 -0.03 20.37
C VAL A 158 -12.84 -1.54 20.20
N ALA A 159 -12.22 -2.24 21.15
CA ALA A 159 -12.04 -3.69 21.09
C ALA A 159 -13.39 -4.43 21.07
N SER A 160 -14.30 -4.05 21.96
CA SER A 160 -15.58 -4.75 22.17
C SER A 160 -16.60 -4.47 21.07
N ASN A 161 -16.66 -3.24 20.54
CA ASN A 161 -17.76 -2.82 19.66
C ASN A 161 -17.34 -2.48 18.23
N ILE A 162 -16.05 -2.20 17.98
CA ILE A 162 -15.58 -1.66 16.69
C ILE A 162 -14.63 -2.62 15.97
N LYS A 163 -13.68 -3.23 16.68
CA LYS A 163 -12.64 -4.09 16.11
C LYS A 163 -13.24 -5.21 15.27
N ASP A 164 -14.25 -5.90 15.81
CA ASP A 164 -14.88 -7.05 15.17
C ASP A 164 -15.68 -6.70 13.90
N PRO A 165 -16.60 -5.71 13.92
CA PRO A 165 -17.24 -5.24 12.69
C PRO A 165 -16.24 -4.77 11.64
N LEU A 166 -15.21 -4.00 12.04
CA LEU A 166 -14.16 -3.52 11.13
C LEU A 166 -13.34 -4.65 10.51
N SER A 167 -13.00 -5.68 11.29
CA SER A 167 -12.26 -6.84 10.80
C SER A 167 -13.03 -7.61 9.73
N ARG A 168 -14.37 -7.48 9.71
CA ARG A 168 -15.25 -8.12 8.72
C ARG A 168 -15.63 -7.20 7.56
N THR A 169 -15.20 -5.93 7.59
CA THR A 169 -15.44 -4.99 6.49
C THR A 169 -14.74 -5.47 5.23
N ALA A 170 -15.45 -5.42 4.10
CA ALA A 170 -14.91 -5.88 2.83
C ALA A 170 -13.58 -5.16 2.48
N GLY A 171 -12.56 -5.94 2.15
CA GLY A 171 -11.22 -5.45 1.79
C GLY A 171 -10.27 -5.24 2.97
N VAL A 172 -10.73 -5.34 4.22
CA VAL A 172 -9.85 -5.33 5.40
C VAL A 172 -9.16 -6.69 5.54
N GLY A 173 -7.83 -6.69 5.64
CA GLY A 173 -7.03 -7.90 5.79
C GLY A 173 -6.80 -8.26 7.25
N SER A 174 -6.28 -7.30 8.02
CA SER A 174 -6.12 -7.42 9.46
C SER A 174 -6.20 -6.06 10.13
N VAL A 175 -6.49 -6.08 11.43
CA VAL A 175 -6.55 -4.88 12.25
C VAL A 175 -5.66 -5.05 13.48
N GLN A 176 -4.94 -4.00 13.82
CA GLN A 176 -4.11 -3.94 15.01
C GLN A 176 -4.61 -2.83 15.92
N LEU A 177 -5.03 -3.19 17.13
CA LEU A 177 -5.45 -2.24 18.15
C LEU A 177 -4.22 -1.68 18.88
N PHE A 178 -4.15 -0.35 18.99
CA PHE A 178 -3.21 0.37 19.84
C PHE A 178 -3.89 0.63 21.20
N GLY A 179 -3.87 -0.42 22.02
CA GLY A 179 -4.59 -0.54 23.28
C GLY A 179 -5.07 -1.97 23.47
N SER A 180 -5.82 -2.22 24.53
CA SER A 180 -6.37 -3.55 24.83
C SER A 180 -7.78 -3.44 25.41
N GLU A 181 -8.51 -4.55 25.36
CA GLU A 181 -9.81 -4.68 26.01
C GLU A 181 -9.66 -4.73 27.54
N TYR A 182 -10.79 -4.65 28.25
CA TYR A 182 -10.77 -4.85 29.69
C TYR A 182 -10.52 -6.30 30.07
N ALA A 183 -9.66 -6.46 31.07
CA ALA A 183 -9.45 -7.69 31.80
C ALA A 183 -9.73 -7.47 33.29
N MET A 184 -10.18 -8.52 33.97
CA MET A 184 -10.27 -8.53 35.42
C MET A 184 -8.86 -8.55 36.01
N ARG A 185 -8.41 -7.44 36.59
CA ARG A 185 -7.08 -7.31 37.19
C ARG A 185 -7.13 -7.61 38.67
N ILE A 186 -6.34 -8.62 39.07
CA ILE A 186 -6.19 -9.06 40.46
C ILE A 186 -4.76 -8.77 40.89
N TRP A 187 -4.55 -7.60 41.48
CA TRP A 187 -3.24 -7.14 41.94
C TRP A 187 -2.95 -7.70 43.33
N LEU A 188 -2.21 -8.81 43.37
CA LEU A 188 -1.84 -9.49 44.61
C LEU A 188 -0.95 -8.62 45.49
N ASP A 189 -1.27 -8.54 46.77
CA ASP A 189 -0.43 -7.91 47.79
C ASP A 189 0.40 -8.99 48.51
N PRO A 190 1.73 -9.04 48.30
CA PRO A 190 2.57 -10.09 48.85
C PRO A 190 2.62 -10.05 50.39
N GLN A 191 2.46 -8.88 51.01
CA GLN A 191 2.46 -8.76 52.47
C GLN A 191 1.16 -9.34 53.06
N LYS A 192 0.02 -9.06 52.41
CA LYS A 192 -1.28 -9.59 52.84
C LYS A 192 -1.39 -11.09 52.58
N LEU A 193 -0.88 -11.60 51.45
CA LEU A 193 -0.81 -13.04 51.19
C LEU A 193 -0.01 -13.76 52.28
N ASN A 194 1.16 -13.24 52.63
CA ASN A 194 2.01 -13.82 53.67
C ASN A 194 1.32 -13.83 55.05
N LYS A 195 0.58 -12.77 55.40
CA LYS A 195 -0.19 -12.68 56.66
C LYS A 195 -1.18 -13.85 56.82
N TYR A 196 -1.76 -14.35 55.73
CA TYR A 196 -2.71 -15.46 55.76
C TYR A 196 -2.09 -16.83 55.40
N ASN A 197 -0.76 -16.89 55.25
CA ASN A 197 -0.02 -18.05 54.77
C ASN A 197 -0.60 -18.58 53.44
N LEU A 198 -0.78 -17.67 52.48
CA LEU A 198 -1.24 -17.97 51.13
C LEU A 198 -0.12 -17.68 50.13
N VAL A 199 -0.07 -18.47 49.07
CA VAL A 199 0.81 -18.26 47.91
C VAL A 199 0.00 -17.92 46.65
N PRO A 200 0.58 -17.29 45.62
CA PRO A 200 -0.15 -16.97 44.38
C PRO A 200 -0.83 -18.17 43.73
N SER A 201 -0.24 -19.38 43.82
CA SER A 201 -0.85 -20.61 43.31
C SER A 201 -2.18 -20.97 43.98
N ASP A 202 -2.36 -20.62 45.26
CA ASP A 202 -3.63 -20.82 45.97
C ASP A 202 -4.71 -19.93 45.37
N VAL A 203 -4.38 -18.66 45.10
CA VAL A 203 -5.30 -17.70 44.46
C VAL A 203 -5.68 -18.16 43.06
N ILE A 204 -4.70 -18.56 42.23
CA ILE A 204 -4.94 -19.07 40.88
C ILE A 204 -5.87 -20.30 40.92
N SER A 205 -5.62 -21.22 41.85
CA SER A 205 -6.43 -22.44 42.01
C SER A 205 -7.87 -22.11 42.40
N GLN A 206 -8.07 -21.19 43.34
CA GLN A 206 -9.40 -20.80 43.78
C GLN A 206 -10.19 -20.04 42.72
N ILE A 207 -9.52 -19.20 41.93
CA ILE A 207 -10.14 -18.55 40.77
C ILE A 207 -10.58 -19.63 39.75
N LYS A 208 -9.75 -20.62 39.44
CA LYS A 208 -10.12 -21.69 38.50
C LYS A 208 -11.31 -22.53 38.98
N VAL A 209 -11.45 -22.74 40.29
CA VAL A 209 -12.56 -23.50 40.87
C VAL A 209 -13.85 -22.68 40.91
N GLN A 210 -13.79 -21.42 41.32
CA GLN A 210 -14.97 -20.59 41.57
C GLN A 210 -15.42 -19.76 40.35
N ASN A 211 -14.51 -19.46 39.42
CA ASN A 211 -14.80 -18.85 38.13
C ASN A 211 -14.82 -19.90 37.01
N ASN A 212 -15.70 -20.89 37.14
CA ASN A 212 -15.85 -21.96 36.15
C ASN A 212 -17.30 -22.01 35.63
N GLN A 213 -17.44 -22.36 34.35
CA GLN A 213 -18.73 -22.66 33.75
C GLN A 213 -18.96 -24.18 33.85
N ILE A 214 -19.83 -24.60 34.78
CA ILE A 214 -20.16 -26.01 34.96
C ILE A 214 -21.41 -26.34 34.12
N SER A 215 -21.36 -27.43 33.38
CA SER A 215 -22.53 -27.95 32.65
C SER A 215 -23.47 -28.67 33.63
N GLY A 216 -24.67 -28.11 33.83
CA GLY A 216 -25.67 -28.68 34.73
C GLY A 216 -26.50 -29.82 34.14
N GLY A 217 -26.41 -30.03 32.82
CA GLY A 217 -27.30 -30.95 32.10
C GLY A 217 -28.72 -30.39 31.98
N GLN A 218 -29.71 -31.28 31.92
CA GLN A 218 -31.12 -30.90 31.70
C GLN A 218 -32.06 -31.81 32.51
N LEU A 219 -33.09 -31.22 33.09
CA LEU A 219 -34.21 -31.94 33.70
C LEU A 219 -35.05 -32.56 32.59
N GLY A 220 -35.39 -33.85 32.72
CA GLY A 220 -36.16 -34.56 31.71
C GLY A 220 -35.42 -34.74 30.38
N GLY A 221 -34.08 -34.84 30.41
CA GLY A 221 -33.29 -35.22 29.24
C GLY A 221 -33.38 -36.72 28.93
N MET A 222 -33.20 -37.10 27.66
CA MET A 222 -33.22 -38.50 27.26
C MET A 222 -32.06 -39.30 27.87
N PRO A 223 -32.30 -40.56 28.31
CA PRO A 223 -33.60 -41.25 28.33
C PRO A 223 -34.51 -40.78 29.48
N GLN A 224 -35.77 -40.43 29.18
CA GLN A 224 -36.76 -39.97 30.16
C GLN A 224 -37.96 -40.92 30.28
N ALA A 225 -38.76 -40.74 31.33
CA ALA A 225 -40.04 -41.41 31.52
C ALA A 225 -41.04 -41.04 30.40
N ALA A 226 -41.94 -41.98 30.05
CA ALA A 226 -42.87 -41.83 28.92
C ALA A 226 -43.92 -40.71 29.11
N ASP A 227 -44.16 -40.30 30.35
CA ASP A 227 -45.11 -39.27 30.79
C ASP A 227 -44.43 -37.92 31.15
N GLN A 228 -43.11 -37.81 30.96
CA GLN A 228 -42.36 -36.59 31.28
C GLN A 228 -42.77 -35.42 30.37
N GLN A 229 -43.43 -34.41 30.93
CA GLN A 229 -43.91 -33.22 30.19
C GLN A 229 -42.98 -31.99 30.28
N LEU A 230 -41.97 -32.03 31.14
CA LEU A 230 -41.04 -30.92 31.36
C LEU A 230 -39.63 -31.30 30.90
N ASN A 231 -39.07 -30.53 29.97
CA ASN A 231 -37.65 -30.51 29.66
C ASN A 231 -37.11 -29.10 29.92
N ALA A 232 -36.11 -28.98 30.80
CA ALA A 232 -35.55 -27.69 31.18
C ALA A 232 -34.04 -27.81 31.38
N SER A 233 -33.28 -26.84 30.86
CA SER A 233 -31.83 -26.78 31.06
C SER A 233 -31.49 -26.37 32.49
N ILE A 234 -30.53 -27.06 33.12
CA ILE A 234 -30.06 -26.74 34.47
C ILE A 234 -28.90 -25.75 34.33
N ILE A 235 -29.13 -24.52 34.75
CA ILE A 235 -28.09 -23.49 34.84
C ILE A 235 -27.54 -23.52 36.27
N VAL A 236 -26.27 -23.91 36.43
CA VAL A 236 -25.64 -24.07 37.76
C VAL A 236 -24.87 -22.81 38.16
N GLN A 237 -23.63 -22.70 37.70
CA GLN A 237 -22.72 -21.61 38.04
C GLN A 237 -22.19 -21.01 36.74
N THR A 238 -22.36 -19.70 36.61
CA THR A 238 -21.84 -18.91 35.50
C THR A 238 -20.53 -18.26 35.91
N ARG A 239 -19.70 -17.92 34.92
CA ARG A 239 -18.48 -17.13 35.16
C ARG A 239 -18.81 -15.84 35.91
N LEU A 240 -17.91 -15.44 36.80
CA LEU A 240 -17.97 -14.16 37.52
C LEU A 240 -17.77 -13.02 36.52
N GLN A 241 -18.47 -11.90 36.71
CA GLN A 241 -18.47 -10.77 35.78
C GLN A 241 -17.98 -9.47 36.42
N THR A 242 -18.20 -9.28 37.72
CA THR A 242 -17.94 -7.99 38.38
C THR A 242 -16.72 -8.05 39.31
N PRO A 243 -15.96 -6.96 39.49
CA PRO A 243 -14.86 -6.90 40.46
C PRO A 243 -15.28 -7.29 41.88
N GLU A 244 -16.52 -6.96 42.26
CA GLU A 244 -17.09 -7.28 43.57
C GLU A 244 -17.35 -8.77 43.75
N GLU A 245 -17.75 -9.47 42.68
CA GLU A 245 -17.90 -10.93 42.66
C GLU A 245 -16.54 -11.63 42.80
N PHE A 246 -15.54 -11.19 42.03
CA PHE A 246 -14.17 -11.69 42.16
C PHE A 246 -13.61 -11.41 43.55
N GLY A 247 -13.87 -10.24 44.12
CA GLY A 247 -13.45 -9.90 45.48
C GLY A 247 -14.05 -10.79 46.57
N LYS A 248 -15.16 -11.49 46.29
CA LYS A 248 -15.83 -12.45 47.21
C LYS A 248 -15.32 -13.88 47.05
N ILE A 249 -14.35 -14.16 46.17
CA ILE A 249 -13.76 -15.49 46.04
C ILE A 249 -13.17 -15.90 47.38
N LEU A 250 -13.60 -17.06 47.90
CA LEU A 250 -13.14 -17.61 49.15
C LEU A 250 -11.77 -18.26 48.95
N LEU A 251 -10.74 -17.77 49.65
CA LEU A 251 -9.40 -18.34 49.55
C LEU A 251 -9.13 -19.39 50.63
N LYS A 252 -9.49 -19.08 51.87
CA LYS A 252 -9.21 -19.94 53.02
C LYS A 252 -10.17 -19.64 54.17
N VAL A 253 -10.46 -20.65 54.97
CA VAL A 253 -11.15 -20.51 56.26
C VAL A 253 -10.13 -20.73 57.37
N GLN A 254 -10.05 -19.79 58.31
CA GLN A 254 -9.13 -19.82 59.44
C GLN A 254 -9.67 -20.72 60.56
N GLN A 255 -8.82 -21.07 61.53
CA GLN A 255 -9.22 -21.91 62.68
C GLN A 255 -10.29 -21.27 63.57
N ASP A 256 -10.38 -19.94 63.57
CA ASP A 256 -11.40 -19.16 64.28
C ASP A 256 -12.73 -19.05 63.50
N GLY A 257 -12.83 -19.68 62.33
CA GLY A 257 -14.00 -19.61 61.45
C GLY A 257 -14.05 -18.38 60.55
N SER A 258 -13.10 -17.45 60.64
CA SER A 258 -13.02 -16.29 59.74
C SER A 258 -12.67 -16.71 58.32
N GLN A 259 -13.27 -16.05 57.33
CA GLN A 259 -13.07 -16.31 55.91
C GLN A 259 -12.11 -15.27 55.34
N VAL A 260 -11.07 -15.74 54.65
CA VAL A 260 -10.15 -14.90 53.88
C VAL A 260 -10.65 -14.85 52.45
N LEU A 261 -11.02 -13.66 51.98
CA LEU A 261 -11.53 -13.42 50.64
C LEU A 261 -10.43 -12.84 49.75
N LEU A 262 -10.63 -12.89 48.43
CA LEU A 262 -9.67 -12.33 47.48
C LEU A 262 -9.40 -10.84 47.72
N ARG A 263 -10.45 -10.05 48.03
CA ARG A 263 -10.30 -8.62 48.35
C ARG A 263 -9.42 -8.35 49.57
N ASP A 264 -9.24 -9.33 50.46
CA ASP A 264 -8.41 -9.18 51.66
C ASP A 264 -6.92 -9.33 51.35
N VAL A 265 -6.57 -9.87 50.17
CA VAL A 265 -5.18 -10.13 49.75
C VAL A 265 -4.81 -9.53 48.39
N ALA A 266 -5.76 -8.94 47.67
CA ALA A 266 -5.54 -8.35 46.36
C ALA A 266 -6.46 -7.15 46.09
N ARG A 267 -6.01 -6.20 45.26
CA ARG A 267 -6.88 -5.18 44.67
C ARG A 267 -7.51 -5.78 43.41
N VAL A 268 -8.83 -5.78 43.33
CA VAL A 268 -9.59 -6.31 42.19
C VAL A 268 -10.27 -5.14 41.48
N GLU A 269 -9.98 -4.94 40.21
CA GLU A 269 -10.55 -3.87 39.38
C GLU A 269 -10.66 -4.30 37.91
N LEU A 270 -11.54 -3.63 37.16
CA LEU A 270 -11.50 -3.69 35.70
C LEU A 270 -10.36 -2.78 35.23
N GLY A 271 -9.41 -3.35 34.48
CA GLY A 271 -8.28 -2.64 33.93
C GLY A 271 -7.94 -3.18 32.54
N ALA A 272 -7.01 -2.54 31.84
CA ALA A 272 -6.59 -2.99 30.52
C ALA A 272 -5.94 -4.39 30.58
N GLU A 273 -6.22 -5.28 29.63
CA GLU A 273 -5.57 -6.60 29.49
C GLU A 273 -4.05 -6.48 29.24
N ASP A 274 -3.64 -5.42 28.58
CA ASP A 274 -2.25 -5.08 28.34
C ASP A 274 -2.01 -3.57 28.53
N TYR A 275 -0.95 -3.24 29.28
CA TYR A 275 -0.47 -1.89 29.58
C TYR A 275 0.82 -1.53 28.80
N SER A 276 1.24 -2.39 27.88
CA SER A 276 2.47 -2.22 27.09
C SER A 276 2.41 -1.04 26.12
N THR A 277 1.21 -0.57 25.74
CA THR A 277 1.01 0.50 24.75
C THR A 277 0.29 1.72 25.31
N VAL A 278 0.80 2.90 24.98
CA VAL A 278 0.22 4.20 25.36
C VAL A 278 0.00 5.04 24.12
N ALA A 279 -1.25 5.17 23.69
CA ALA A 279 -1.62 5.94 22.50
C ALA A 279 -2.17 7.33 22.87
N ARG A 280 -1.76 8.35 22.11
CA ARG A 280 -2.23 9.73 22.25
C ARG A 280 -2.41 10.41 20.90
N TYR A 281 -3.46 11.22 20.78
CA TYR A 281 -3.72 12.07 19.62
C TYR A 281 -3.62 13.53 20.01
N ASN A 282 -2.69 14.28 19.40
CA ASN A 282 -2.38 15.67 19.75
C ASN A 282 -2.22 15.90 21.27
N GLY A 283 -1.55 14.96 21.95
CA GLY A 283 -1.32 14.95 23.41
C GLY A 283 -2.49 14.44 24.27
N LYS A 284 -3.70 14.28 23.71
CA LYS A 284 -4.87 13.76 24.43
C LYS A 284 -4.87 12.22 24.46
N PRO A 285 -5.40 11.57 25.52
CA PRO A 285 -5.60 10.12 25.54
C PRO A 285 -6.43 9.67 24.34
N ALA A 286 -5.96 8.61 23.66
CA ALA A 286 -6.62 8.06 22.49
C ALA A 286 -6.40 6.55 22.44
N ALA A 287 -7.30 5.82 21.78
CA ALA A 287 -6.96 4.50 21.24
C ALA A 287 -6.93 4.60 19.72
N GLY A 288 -6.21 3.71 19.05
CA GLY A 288 -6.19 3.66 17.59
C GLY A 288 -6.33 2.25 17.07
N ILE A 289 -6.85 2.10 15.88
CA ILE A 289 -6.85 0.83 15.15
C ILE A 289 -6.15 1.05 13.81
N ALA A 290 -5.02 0.37 13.62
CA ALA A 290 -4.34 0.32 12.34
C ALA A 290 -4.99 -0.76 11.48
N ILE A 291 -5.40 -0.39 10.28
CA ILE A 291 -6.11 -1.25 9.35
C ILE A 291 -5.17 -1.55 8.18
N LYS A 292 -4.94 -2.83 7.93
CA LYS A 292 -4.12 -3.32 6.82
C LYS A 292 -5.02 -3.81 5.70
N LEU A 293 -4.66 -3.47 4.47
CA LEU A 293 -5.41 -3.88 3.28
C LEU A 293 -5.26 -5.40 3.06
N ALA A 294 -6.36 -6.08 2.75
CA ALA A 294 -6.30 -7.48 2.33
C ALA A 294 -5.57 -7.62 0.99
N ALA A 295 -4.91 -8.76 0.78
CA ALA A 295 -4.26 -9.04 -0.49
C ALA A 295 -5.27 -8.96 -1.66
N GLY A 296 -4.96 -8.17 -2.68
CA GLY A 296 -5.81 -7.97 -3.86
C GLY A 296 -7.04 -7.08 -3.66
N ALA A 297 -7.25 -6.50 -2.48
CA ALA A 297 -8.35 -5.58 -2.25
C ALA A 297 -8.06 -4.18 -2.84
N ASN A 298 -9.13 -3.44 -3.15
CA ASN A 298 -9.04 -2.05 -3.63
C ASN A 298 -8.91 -1.10 -2.43
N ALA A 299 -7.87 -0.26 -2.43
CA ALA A 299 -7.58 0.65 -1.33
C ALA A 299 -8.68 1.71 -1.10
N LEU A 300 -9.21 2.28 -2.18
CA LEU A 300 -10.25 3.31 -2.12
C LEU A 300 -11.59 2.74 -1.67
N ASP A 301 -11.96 1.56 -2.19
CA ASP A 301 -13.20 0.88 -1.79
C ASP A 301 -13.16 0.45 -0.32
N THR A 302 -12.01 -0.08 0.12
CA THR A 302 -11.81 -0.49 1.51
C THR A 302 -11.87 0.69 2.45
N SER A 303 -11.17 1.80 2.14
CA SER A 303 -11.21 3.02 2.97
C SER A 303 -12.62 3.60 3.04
N ARG A 304 -13.36 3.62 1.93
CA ARG A 304 -14.77 4.03 1.92
C ARG A 304 -15.63 3.11 2.79
N ALA A 305 -15.52 1.79 2.63
CA ALA A 305 -16.28 0.82 3.41
C ALA A 305 -15.97 0.92 4.92
N VAL A 306 -14.71 1.12 5.29
CA VAL A 306 -14.29 1.34 6.68
C VAL A 306 -14.89 2.65 7.23
N LYS A 307 -14.79 3.75 6.49
CA LYS A 307 -15.35 5.06 6.89
C LYS A 307 -16.87 4.98 7.02
N GLU A 308 -17.55 4.31 6.09
CA GLU A 308 -19.01 4.08 6.14
C GLU A 308 -19.41 3.24 7.37
N GLU A 309 -18.66 2.17 7.66
CA GLU A 309 -18.92 1.33 8.83
C GLU A 309 -18.66 2.09 10.14
N LEU A 310 -17.57 2.87 10.23
CA LEU A 310 -17.31 3.74 11.38
C LEU A 310 -18.39 4.80 11.55
N ASN A 311 -18.87 5.39 10.46
CA ASN A 311 -19.98 6.35 10.49
C ASN A 311 -21.28 5.67 10.97
N ARG A 312 -21.56 4.43 10.54
CA ARG A 312 -22.71 3.65 11.01
C ARG A 312 -22.60 3.36 12.51
N LEU A 313 -21.42 2.95 12.97
CA LEU A 313 -21.15 2.67 14.38
C LEU A 313 -21.15 3.94 15.25
N SER A 314 -20.82 5.09 14.67
CA SER A 314 -20.77 6.37 15.39
C SER A 314 -22.10 6.76 16.05
N ALA A 315 -23.24 6.26 15.54
CA ALA A 315 -24.55 6.46 16.14
C ALA A 315 -24.71 5.79 17.52
N TYR A 316 -23.88 4.79 17.82
CA TYR A 316 -23.89 4.02 19.07
C TYR A 316 -22.75 4.42 20.01
N PHE A 317 -21.92 5.39 19.62
CA PHE A 317 -20.81 5.85 20.43
C PHE A 317 -21.31 6.51 21.72
N PRO A 318 -20.55 6.40 22.83
CA PRO A 318 -20.73 7.30 23.95
C PRO A 318 -20.66 8.75 23.46
N ALA A 319 -21.48 9.64 24.01
CA ALA A 319 -21.61 11.02 23.53
C ALA A 319 -20.27 11.81 23.52
N SER A 320 -19.27 11.36 24.27
CA SER A 320 -17.94 11.96 24.34
C SER A 320 -16.95 11.45 23.31
N LEU A 321 -17.22 10.34 22.60
CA LEU A 321 -16.28 9.64 21.75
C LEU A 321 -16.38 10.11 20.29
N LYS A 322 -15.24 10.41 19.67
CA LYS A 322 -15.14 10.76 18.24
C LYS A 322 -14.03 10.01 17.54
N THR A 323 -14.24 9.74 16.25
CA THR A 323 -13.24 9.16 15.36
C THR A 323 -12.50 10.23 14.58
N VAL A 324 -11.19 10.08 14.45
CA VAL A 324 -10.28 10.90 13.64
C VAL A 324 -9.33 9.99 12.86
N TYR A 325 -8.75 10.48 11.77
CA TYR A 325 -7.91 9.68 10.86
C TYR A 325 -6.49 10.27 10.79
N PRO A 326 -5.61 10.01 11.77
CA PRO A 326 -4.24 10.54 11.80
C PRO A 326 -3.32 9.99 10.71
N TYR A 327 -3.71 8.92 10.04
CA TYR A 327 -2.95 8.32 8.97
C TYR A 327 -3.91 7.71 7.96
N ASP A 328 -3.88 8.19 6.72
CA ASP A 328 -4.72 7.71 5.64
C ASP A 328 -3.97 7.91 4.32
N THR A 329 -3.67 6.82 3.62
CA THR A 329 -2.95 6.85 2.33
C THR A 329 -3.89 7.12 1.14
N THR A 330 -5.21 7.05 1.35
CA THR A 330 -6.20 7.13 0.26
C THR A 330 -6.33 8.49 -0.42
N PRO A 331 -6.20 9.66 0.26
CA PRO A 331 -6.21 10.95 -0.41
C PRO A 331 -5.09 11.10 -1.44
N PHE A 332 -3.91 10.53 -1.17
CA PHE A 332 -2.81 10.52 -2.13
C PHE A 332 -3.18 9.74 -3.38
N ILE A 333 -3.72 8.51 -3.23
CA ILE A 333 -4.15 7.67 -4.35
C ILE A 333 -5.19 8.38 -5.22
N GLU A 334 -6.20 9.01 -4.60
CA GLU A 334 -7.25 9.73 -5.30
C GLU A 334 -6.68 10.90 -6.12
N ILE A 335 -5.80 11.71 -5.51
CA ILE A 335 -5.18 12.86 -6.18
C ILE A 335 -4.22 12.40 -7.28
N SER A 336 -3.42 11.35 -7.06
CA SER A 336 -2.55 10.79 -8.11
C SER A 336 -3.36 10.37 -9.33
N ILE A 337 -4.51 9.72 -9.15
CA ILE A 337 -5.37 9.33 -10.27
C ILE A 337 -5.99 10.54 -10.97
N GLN A 338 -6.47 11.53 -10.20
CA GLN A 338 -7.04 12.75 -10.75
C GLN A 338 -6.00 13.55 -11.57
N GLU A 339 -4.78 13.71 -11.05
CA GLU A 339 -3.70 14.42 -11.74
C GLU A 339 -3.20 13.64 -12.97
N VAL A 340 -3.14 12.31 -12.93
CA VAL A 340 -2.81 11.55 -14.14
C VAL A 340 -3.92 11.64 -15.19
N PHE A 341 -5.20 11.61 -14.78
CA PHE A 341 -6.31 11.81 -15.71
C PHE A 341 -6.28 13.22 -16.34
N LYS A 342 -6.01 14.24 -15.54
CA LYS A 342 -5.81 15.62 -16.01
C LYS A 342 -4.64 15.71 -16.98
N THR A 343 -3.51 15.09 -16.65
CA THR A 343 -2.32 15.01 -17.53
C THR A 343 -2.66 14.32 -18.85
N LEU A 344 -3.48 13.26 -18.82
CA LEU A 344 -3.94 12.56 -20.02
C LEU A 344 -4.80 13.49 -20.91
N VAL A 345 -5.72 14.26 -20.32
CA VAL A 345 -6.53 15.24 -21.06
C VAL A 345 -5.66 16.37 -21.62
N GLU A 346 -4.74 16.92 -20.82
CA GLU A 346 -3.79 17.94 -21.25
C GLU A 346 -2.91 17.43 -22.41
N ALA A 347 -2.40 16.20 -22.33
CA ALA A 347 -1.62 15.58 -23.39
C ALA A 347 -2.43 15.45 -24.69
N ILE A 348 -3.69 15.02 -24.62
CA ILE A 348 -4.57 14.94 -25.81
C ILE A 348 -4.81 16.32 -26.42
N ILE A 349 -5.03 17.35 -25.58
CA ILE A 349 -5.21 18.74 -26.05
C ILE A 349 -3.92 19.26 -26.68
N LEU A 350 -2.75 19.05 -26.06
CA LEU A 350 -1.47 19.47 -26.61
C LEU A 350 -1.19 18.79 -27.95
N VAL A 351 -1.44 17.50 -28.05
CA VAL A 351 -1.36 16.74 -29.31
C VAL A 351 -2.28 17.33 -30.36
N PHE A 352 -3.55 17.60 -30.00
CA PHE A 352 -4.51 18.24 -30.90
C PHE A 352 -3.99 19.60 -31.41
N LEU A 353 -3.47 20.45 -30.52
CA LEU A 353 -2.94 21.77 -30.86
C LEU A 353 -1.72 21.68 -31.79
N VAL A 354 -0.80 20.75 -31.53
CA VAL A 354 0.38 20.52 -32.38
C VAL A 354 -0.06 20.04 -33.76
N ILE A 355 -0.94 19.05 -33.85
CA ILE A 355 -1.43 18.55 -35.15
C ILE A 355 -2.18 19.65 -35.90
N TYR A 356 -3.00 20.44 -35.20
CA TYR A 356 -3.72 21.56 -35.80
C TYR A 356 -2.78 22.65 -36.32
N LEU A 357 -1.67 22.91 -35.63
CA LEU A 357 -0.64 23.85 -36.07
C LEU A 357 0.00 23.42 -37.41
N PHE A 358 0.30 22.12 -37.56
CA PHE A 358 0.92 21.57 -38.77
C PHE A 358 -0.08 21.40 -39.92
N LEU A 359 -1.23 20.77 -39.66
CA LEU A 359 -2.19 20.41 -40.71
C LEU A 359 -3.17 21.53 -41.05
N GLN A 360 -3.39 22.49 -40.14
CA GLN A 360 -4.26 23.67 -40.32
C GLN A 360 -5.69 23.32 -40.75
N ASN A 361 -6.09 22.07 -40.50
CA ASN A 361 -7.36 21.50 -40.91
C ASN A 361 -7.97 20.75 -39.73
N PHE A 362 -9.08 21.30 -39.24
CA PHE A 362 -9.82 20.74 -38.10
C PHE A 362 -10.26 19.28 -38.36
N ARG A 363 -10.58 18.94 -39.62
CA ARG A 363 -11.01 17.59 -40.01
C ARG A 363 -9.86 16.58 -39.92
N ALA A 364 -8.68 16.96 -40.40
CA ALA A 364 -7.49 16.12 -40.31
C ALA A 364 -7.05 15.93 -38.85
N THR A 365 -7.18 16.98 -38.05
CA THR A 365 -6.82 16.97 -36.61
C THR A 365 -7.76 16.08 -35.79
N ILE A 366 -9.05 15.99 -36.13
CA ILE A 366 -10.00 15.11 -35.44
C ILE A 366 -9.63 13.63 -35.54
N ILE A 367 -8.96 13.19 -36.63
CA ILE A 367 -8.71 11.78 -36.89
C ILE A 367 -7.81 11.17 -35.79
N PRO A 368 -6.63 11.74 -35.45
CA PRO A 368 -5.84 11.27 -34.32
C PRO A 368 -6.55 11.48 -32.97
N THR A 369 -7.35 12.53 -32.82
CA THR A 369 -8.13 12.78 -31.58
C THR A 369 -9.15 11.70 -31.29
N ILE A 370 -9.72 11.06 -32.31
CA ILE A 370 -10.61 9.90 -32.15
C ILE A 370 -9.80 8.62 -31.91
N ALA A 371 -8.67 8.44 -32.60
CA ALA A 371 -7.86 7.23 -32.51
C ALA A 371 -7.26 7.03 -31.10
N VAL A 372 -6.78 8.10 -30.45
CA VAL A 372 -6.10 8.01 -29.15
C VAL A 372 -7.01 7.44 -28.04
N PRO A 373 -8.22 7.97 -27.79
CA PRO A 373 -9.13 7.38 -26.80
C PRO A 373 -9.50 5.93 -27.09
N VAL A 374 -9.66 5.54 -28.36
CA VAL A 374 -9.96 4.16 -28.75
C VAL A 374 -8.84 3.22 -28.31
N VAL A 375 -7.58 3.62 -28.52
CA VAL A 375 -6.44 2.79 -28.11
C VAL A 375 -6.31 2.73 -26.59
N ILE A 376 -6.42 3.87 -25.90
CA ILE A 376 -6.33 3.92 -24.42
C ILE A 376 -7.40 3.03 -23.78
N LEU A 377 -8.65 3.14 -24.22
CA LEU A 377 -9.74 2.28 -23.74
C LEU A 377 -9.48 0.81 -24.08
N GLY A 378 -9.02 0.51 -25.29
CA GLY A 378 -8.61 -0.84 -25.65
C GLY A 378 -7.49 -1.40 -24.75
N THR A 379 -6.53 -0.56 -24.35
CA THR A 379 -5.44 -0.95 -23.44
C THR A 379 -6.02 -1.35 -22.08
N PHE A 380 -6.97 -0.60 -21.52
CA PHE A 380 -7.64 -1.00 -20.26
C PHE A 380 -8.33 -2.37 -20.37
N ALA A 381 -8.93 -2.69 -21.52
CA ALA A 381 -9.51 -4.01 -21.74
C ALA A 381 -8.46 -5.13 -21.67
N ILE A 382 -7.27 -4.91 -22.24
CA ILE A 382 -6.16 -5.86 -22.16
C ILE A 382 -5.61 -5.96 -20.73
N LEU A 383 -5.43 -4.83 -20.05
CA LEU A 383 -4.98 -4.81 -18.65
C LEU A 383 -5.92 -5.61 -17.75
N SER A 384 -7.24 -5.47 -17.94
CA SER A 384 -8.24 -6.28 -17.23
C SER A 384 -8.14 -7.77 -17.57
N ALA A 385 -7.93 -8.12 -18.84
CA ALA A 385 -7.78 -9.51 -19.25
C ALA A 385 -6.52 -10.19 -18.67
N VAL A 386 -5.45 -9.42 -18.42
CA VAL A 386 -4.20 -9.89 -17.81
C VAL A 386 -4.27 -9.88 -16.27
N GLY A 387 -5.31 -9.28 -15.69
CA GLY A 387 -5.48 -9.18 -14.23
C GLY A 387 -4.66 -8.06 -13.59
N PHE A 388 -4.31 -7.02 -14.35
CA PHE A 388 -3.62 -5.84 -13.82
C PHE A 388 -4.61 -4.90 -13.12
N THR A 389 -4.07 -3.96 -12.33
CA THR A 389 -4.84 -2.95 -11.62
C THR A 389 -4.62 -1.57 -12.24
N ILE A 390 -5.52 -0.63 -11.99
CA ILE A 390 -5.25 0.78 -12.25
C ILE A 390 -4.37 1.27 -11.11
N ASN A 391 -3.11 1.53 -11.44
CA ASN A 391 -2.09 1.97 -10.49
C ASN A 391 -1.14 2.99 -11.11
N THR A 392 -0.32 3.64 -10.30
CA THR A 392 0.60 4.71 -10.73
C THR A 392 1.50 4.26 -11.89
N LEU A 393 2.00 3.02 -11.87
CA LEU A 393 2.90 2.50 -12.90
C LEU A 393 2.19 2.25 -14.24
N THR A 394 1.03 1.60 -14.23
CA THR A 394 0.21 1.39 -15.44
C THR A 394 -0.26 2.70 -16.04
N MET A 395 -0.64 3.67 -15.20
CA MET A 395 -1.08 4.98 -15.65
C MET A 395 0.08 5.79 -16.25
N PHE A 396 1.28 5.77 -15.66
CA PHE A 396 2.47 6.35 -16.28
C PHE A 396 2.82 5.65 -17.60
N GLY A 397 2.74 4.32 -17.65
CA GLY A 397 2.90 3.55 -18.89
C GLY A 397 1.95 4.02 -19.99
N MET A 398 0.69 4.31 -19.65
CA MET A 398 -0.28 4.86 -20.61
C MET A 398 0.04 6.30 -21.02
N VAL A 399 0.42 7.19 -20.10
CA VAL A 399 0.81 8.57 -20.44
C VAL A 399 2.02 8.58 -21.38
N LEU A 400 3.04 7.76 -21.10
CA LEU A 400 4.19 7.57 -21.99
C LEU A 400 3.78 6.99 -23.35
N ALA A 401 2.79 6.08 -23.36
CA ALA A 401 2.27 5.53 -24.60
C ALA A 401 1.66 6.62 -25.48
N ILE A 402 0.99 7.66 -24.95
CA ILE A 402 0.31 8.69 -25.76
C ILE A 402 1.22 9.27 -26.84
N GLY A 403 2.46 9.63 -26.51
CA GLY A 403 3.41 10.15 -27.50
C GLY A 403 3.68 9.19 -28.65
N LEU A 404 3.78 7.89 -28.34
CA LEU A 404 3.99 6.83 -29.32
C LEU A 404 2.70 6.48 -30.10
N LEU A 405 1.54 6.50 -29.43
CA LEU A 405 0.22 6.22 -30.01
C LEU A 405 -0.18 7.23 -31.07
N VAL A 406 0.12 8.50 -30.77
CA VAL A 406 -0.21 9.63 -31.63
C VAL A 406 0.62 9.60 -32.90
N ASP A 407 1.88 9.16 -32.83
CA ASP A 407 2.79 9.09 -33.97
C ASP A 407 2.21 8.25 -35.12
N ASP A 408 1.71 7.04 -34.83
CA ASP A 408 1.10 6.16 -35.85
C ASP A 408 -0.10 6.84 -36.56
N ALA A 409 -0.95 7.51 -35.79
CA ALA A 409 -2.12 8.20 -36.34
C ALA A 409 -1.73 9.46 -37.14
N ILE A 410 -0.73 10.21 -36.68
CA ILE A 410 -0.18 11.37 -37.40
C ILE A 410 0.45 10.93 -38.70
N VAL A 411 1.35 9.94 -38.70
CA VAL A 411 2.05 9.47 -39.90
C VAL A 411 1.06 9.05 -40.99
N VAL A 412 -0.06 8.40 -40.62
CA VAL A 412 -1.13 8.08 -41.57
C VAL A 412 -1.78 9.34 -42.13
N VAL A 413 -2.24 10.24 -41.27
CA VAL A 413 -2.98 11.45 -41.70
C VAL A 413 -2.09 12.39 -42.51
N GLU A 414 -0.87 12.64 -42.05
CA GLU A 414 0.11 13.49 -42.71
C GLU A 414 0.48 12.92 -44.09
N ASN A 415 0.75 11.61 -44.18
CA ASN A 415 1.10 11.01 -45.46
C ASN A 415 -0.09 11.01 -46.44
N VAL A 416 -1.33 10.86 -45.94
CA VAL A 416 -2.52 11.03 -46.78
C VAL A 416 -2.67 12.47 -47.26
N GLU A 417 -2.54 13.47 -46.39
CA GLU A 417 -2.59 14.90 -46.77
C GLU A 417 -1.50 15.25 -47.78
N ARG A 418 -0.28 14.75 -47.59
CA ARG A 418 0.82 14.90 -48.56
C ARG A 418 0.45 14.32 -49.93
N VAL A 419 -0.09 13.10 -49.97
CA VAL A 419 -0.50 12.45 -51.24
C VAL A 419 -1.68 13.19 -51.89
N ILE A 420 -2.66 13.69 -51.12
CA ILE A 420 -3.76 14.51 -51.64
C ILE A 420 -3.20 15.81 -52.25
N ALA A 421 -2.26 16.47 -51.57
CA ALA A 421 -1.69 17.74 -52.01
C ALA A 421 -0.75 17.61 -53.23
N GLU A 422 0.14 16.61 -53.23
CA GLU A 422 1.14 16.39 -54.29
C GLU A 422 0.54 15.73 -55.53
N ASP A 423 -0.21 14.64 -55.35
CA ASP A 423 -0.74 13.84 -56.45
C ASP A 423 -2.14 14.27 -56.90
N LYS A 424 -2.80 15.17 -56.16
CA LYS A 424 -4.16 15.68 -56.44
C LYS A 424 -5.22 14.58 -56.58
N LEU A 425 -5.05 13.50 -55.81
CA LEU A 425 -5.98 12.36 -55.81
C LEU A 425 -7.18 12.60 -54.89
N PRO A 426 -8.36 12.01 -55.18
CA PRO A 426 -9.46 11.97 -54.24
C PRO A 426 -9.05 11.31 -52.91
N PRO A 427 -9.60 11.74 -51.75
CA PRO A 427 -9.19 11.26 -50.43
C PRO A 427 -9.16 9.74 -50.28
N LYS A 428 -10.12 9.03 -50.89
CA LYS A 428 -10.17 7.56 -50.85
C LYS A 428 -8.99 6.92 -51.59
N GLU A 429 -8.69 7.38 -52.80
CA GLU A 429 -7.59 6.86 -53.62
C GLU A 429 -6.22 7.25 -53.05
N ALA A 430 -6.11 8.49 -52.56
CA ALA A 430 -4.94 8.97 -51.85
C ALA A 430 -4.66 8.11 -50.61
N THR A 431 -5.70 7.72 -49.86
CA THR A 431 -5.56 6.83 -48.70
C THR A 431 -5.05 5.44 -49.10
N HIS A 432 -5.55 4.85 -50.18
CA HIS A 432 -5.03 3.56 -50.68
C HIS A 432 -3.55 3.65 -51.07
N LYS A 433 -3.15 4.70 -51.78
CA LYS A 433 -1.75 4.93 -52.18
C LYS A 433 -0.85 5.18 -50.97
N SER A 434 -1.29 6.01 -50.03
CA SER A 434 -0.59 6.34 -48.78
C SER A 434 -0.34 5.08 -47.94
N MET A 435 -1.37 4.26 -47.70
CA MET A 435 -1.20 3.03 -46.92
C MET A 435 -0.26 2.03 -47.58
N GLY A 436 -0.19 1.99 -48.91
CA GLY A 436 0.81 1.19 -49.63
C GLY A 436 2.26 1.62 -49.35
N GLN A 437 2.49 2.90 -49.04
CA GLN A 437 3.82 3.45 -48.72
C GLN A 437 4.22 3.17 -47.27
N ILE A 438 3.31 3.40 -46.31
CA ILE A 438 3.65 3.44 -44.88
C ILE A 438 3.34 2.14 -44.12
N GLN A 439 2.52 1.23 -44.64
CA GLN A 439 2.08 0.05 -43.89
C GLN A 439 3.24 -0.79 -43.32
N ARG A 440 4.34 -0.94 -44.09
CA ARG A 440 5.53 -1.69 -43.62
C ARG A 440 6.28 -0.96 -42.52
N ALA A 441 6.33 0.38 -42.59
CA ALA A 441 6.98 1.21 -41.58
C ALA A 441 6.19 1.15 -40.25
N LEU A 442 4.87 1.29 -40.28
CA LEU A 442 4.01 1.20 -39.10
C LEU A 442 4.18 -0.14 -38.35
N VAL A 443 4.12 -1.26 -39.09
CA VAL A 443 4.36 -2.58 -38.48
C VAL A 443 5.79 -2.69 -37.94
N GLY A 444 6.80 -2.17 -38.66
CA GLY A 444 8.19 -2.16 -38.22
C GLY A 444 8.39 -1.42 -36.90
N ILE A 445 7.79 -0.23 -36.75
CA ILE A 445 7.83 0.57 -35.53
C ILE A 445 7.25 -0.21 -34.35
N ALA A 446 6.04 -0.79 -34.49
CA ALA A 446 5.44 -1.57 -33.42
C ALA A 446 6.24 -2.82 -33.04
N VAL A 447 6.83 -3.53 -34.01
CA VAL A 447 7.66 -4.71 -33.72
C VAL A 447 8.94 -4.30 -32.98
N VAL A 448 9.62 -3.24 -33.41
CA VAL A 448 10.85 -2.77 -32.76
C VAL A 448 10.56 -2.30 -31.33
N LEU A 449 9.52 -1.49 -31.13
CA LEU A 449 9.12 -1.05 -29.79
C LEU A 449 8.73 -2.25 -28.92
N SER A 450 7.94 -3.19 -29.45
CA SER A 450 7.61 -4.41 -28.72
C SER A 450 8.84 -5.22 -28.34
N ALA A 451 9.84 -5.32 -29.22
CA ALA A 451 11.08 -6.04 -28.97
C ALA A 451 11.97 -5.37 -27.90
N VAL A 452 11.91 -4.04 -27.77
CA VAL A 452 12.63 -3.30 -26.71
C VAL A 452 11.99 -3.54 -25.34
N PHE A 453 10.66 -3.52 -25.25
CA PHE A 453 9.96 -3.65 -23.96
C PHE A 453 9.75 -5.11 -23.52
N MET A 454 9.71 -6.07 -24.45
CA MET A 454 9.39 -7.46 -24.12
C MET A 454 10.38 -8.13 -23.15
N PRO A 455 11.72 -7.98 -23.27
CA PRO A 455 12.66 -8.58 -22.33
C PRO A 455 12.47 -8.10 -20.88
N MET A 456 12.06 -6.84 -20.68
CA MET A 456 11.85 -6.27 -19.35
C MET A 456 10.68 -6.92 -18.61
N ALA A 457 9.69 -7.48 -19.33
CA ALA A 457 8.58 -8.23 -18.74
C ALA A 457 8.99 -9.59 -18.14
N PHE A 458 10.18 -10.10 -18.48
CA PHE A 458 10.71 -11.38 -18.00
C PHE A 458 11.74 -11.22 -16.87
N MET A 459 12.00 -9.99 -16.43
CA MET A 459 12.84 -9.76 -15.26
C MET A 459 12.16 -10.31 -14.00
N SER A 460 12.93 -10.88 -13.10
CA SER A 460 12.45 -11.47 -11.84
C SER A 460 12.56 -10.50 -10.65
N GLY A 461 11.91 -10.85 -9.54
CA GLY A 461 11.91 -10.07 -8.29
C GLY A 461 11.04 -8.81 -8.34
N ALA A 462 11.13 -8.00 -7.29
CA ALA A 462 10.35 -6.76 -7.14
C ALA A 462 10.52 -5.79 -8.31
N THR A 463 11.76 -5.61 -8.80
CA THR A 463 12.04 -4.77 -9.96
C THR A 463 11.38 -5.29 -11.24
N GLY A 464 11.36 -6.62 -11.40
CA GLY A 464 10.69 -7.29 -12.51
C GLY A 464 9.19 -7.01 -12.56
N GLU A 465 8.51 -7.03 -11.40
CA GLU A 465 7.09 -6.70 -11.29
C GLU A 465 6.78 -5.26 -11.71
N ILE A 466 7.61 -4.29 -11.31
CA ILE A 466 7.49 -2.89 -11.75
C ILE A 466 7.65 -2.79 -13.27
N TYR A 467 8.69 -3.40 -13.83
CA TYR A 467 8.92 -3.36 -15.28
C TYR A 467 7.83 -4.11 -16.06
N ARG A 468 7.24 -5.15 -15.50
CA ARG A 468 6.12 -5.89 -16.11
C ARG A 468 4.91 -4.98 -16.30
N GLN A 469 4.59 -4.12 -15.33
CA GLN A 469 3.52 -3.11 -15.46
C GLN A 469 3.74 -2.19 -16.66
N PHE A 470 4.93 -1.59 -16.77
CA PHE A 470 5.27 -0.71 -17.88
C PHE A 470 5.27 -1.45 -19.23
N SER A 471 5.93 -2.61 -19.27
CA SER A 471 6.17 -3.36 -20.51
C SER A 471 4.86 -3.85 -21.11
N ILE A 472 3.98 -4.47 -20.32
CA ILE A 472 2.70 -4.98 -20.83
C ILE A 472 1.79 -3.82 -21.24
N THR A 473 1.75 -2.73 -20.48
CA THR A 473 0.95 -1.55 -20.83
C THR A 473 1.40 -0.93 -22.16
N LEU A 474 2.71 -0.73 -22.34
CA LEU A 474 3.27 -0.18 -23.58
C LEU A 474 3.08 -1.12 -24.77
N ILE A 475 3.42 -2.41 -24.63
CA ILE A 475 3.28 -3.39 -25.73
C ILE A 475 1.80 -3.50 -26.16
N SER A 476 0.88 -3.56 -25.20
CA SER A 476 -0.56 -3.62 -25.48
C SER A 476 -1.04 -2.37 -26.21
N SER A 477 -0.65 -1.19 -25.72
CA SER A 477 -0.96 0.09 -26.35
C SER A 477 -0.39 0.18 -27.77
N MET A 478 0.87 -0.22 -28.00
CA MET A 478 1.50 -0.16 -29.32
C MET A 478 0.87 -1.13 -30.33
N ARG A 479 0.50 -2.33 -29.89
CA ARG A 479 -0.19 -3.30 -30.76
C ARG A 479 -1.58 -2.79 -31.16
N LEU A 480 -2.32 -2.21 -30.21
CA LEU A 480 -3.61 -1.59 -30.48
C LEU A 480 -3.46 -0.34 -31.34
N SER A 481 -2.41 0.46 -31.15
CA SER A 481 -2.08 1.63 -31.96
C SER A 481 -1.96 1.30 -33.42
N VAL A 482 -1.08 0.35 -33.77
CA VAL A 482 -0.89 -0.07 -35.16
C VAL A 482 -2.15 -0.72 -35.71
N PHE A 483 -2.89 -1.47 -34.89
CA PHE A 483 -4.18 -2.01 -35.31
C PHE A 483 -5.16 -0.90 -35.70
N VAL A 484 -5.30 0.14 -34.89
CA VAL A 484 -6.16 1.31 -35.14
C VAL A 484 -5.65 2.11 -36.34
N ALA A 485 -4.33 2.34 -36.45
CA ALA A 485 -3.68 3.02 -37.57
C ALA A 485 -3.81 2.28 -38.90
N MET A 486 -3.99 0.96 -38.88
CA MET A 486 -4.23 0.13 -40.06
C MET A 486 -5.71 -0.16 -40.34
N SER A 487 -6.63 0.26 -39.46
CA SER A 487 -8.06 -0.01 -39.58
C SER A 487 -8.90 1.27 -39.57
N LEU A 488 -9.06 1.91 -38.40
CA LEU A 488 -9.89 3.09 -38.20
C LEU A 488 -9.30 4.32 -38.86
N THR A 489 -8.01 4.62 -38.67
CA THR A 489 -7.39 5.85 -39.18
C THR A 489 -7.51 6.00 -40.70
N PRO A 490 -7.23 4.97 -41.53
CA PRO A 490 -7.41 5.06 -42.98
C PRO A 490 -8.88 5.20 -43.38
N ALA A 491 -9.79 4.53 -42.68
CA ALA A 491 -11.23 4.66 -42.93
C ALA A 491 -11.74 6.08 -42.63
N LEU A 492 -11.22 6.71 -41.57
CA LEU A 492 -11.48 8.10 -41.22
C LEU A 492 -10.86 9.05 -42.24
N CYS A 493 -9.62 8.81 -42.68
CA CYS A 493 -8.98 9.60 -43.73
C CYS A 493 -9.80 9.63 -45.02
N ALA A 494 -10.28 8.47 -45.48
CA ALA A 494 -11.05 8.36 -46.71
C ALA A 494 -12.46 8.98 -46.62
N THR A 495 -13.02 9.15 -45.42
CA THR A 495 -14.40 9.61 -45.20
C THR A 495 -14.49 11.07 -44.73
N ILE A 496 -13.52 11.54 -43.94
CA ILE A 496 -13.52 12.86 -43.30
C ILE A 496 -12.71 13.90 -44.08
N LEU A 497 -11.58 13.50 -44.68
CA LEU A 497 -10.72 14.41 -45.42
C LEU A 497 -11.40 14.89 -46.71
N LYS A 498 -11.06 16.11 -47.12
CA LYS A 498 -11.55 16.72 -48.35
C LYS A 498 -10.43 16.76 -49.38
N ALA A 499 -10.78 16.63 -50.65
CA ALA A 499 -9.87 16.93 -51.74
C ALA A 499 -9.41 18.40 -51.64
N THR A 500 -8.17 18.68 -52.02
CA THR A 500 -7.66 20.05 -52.07
C THR A 500 -8.52 20.88 -53.05
N PRO A 501 -9.06 22.05 -52.65
CA PRO A 501 -9.77 22.92 -53.58
C PRO A 501 -8.84 23.38 -54.70
N GLU A 502 -9.33 23.43 -55.94
CA GLU A 502 -8.62 24.11 -57.04
C GLU A 502 -8.41 25.59 -56.66
N GLY A 503 -7.19 25.95 -56.27
CA GLY A 503 -6.83 27.30 -55.79
C GLY A 503 -6.22 27.36 -54.39
N GLY A 504 -6.21 26.25 -53.64
CA GLY A 504 -5.61 26.14 -52.30
C GLY A 504 -6.38 26.90 -51.21
N HIS A 505 -6.43 26.37 -49.99
CA HIS A 505 -6.87 27.19 -48.86
C HIS A 505 -5.85 28.29 -48.62
N LYS A 506 -6.25 29.56 -48.72
CA LYS A 506 -5.42 30.69 -48.30
C LYS A 506 -5.30 30.62 -46.77
N PRO A 507 -4.14 30.26 -46.21
CA PRO A 507 -3.99 30.18 -44.76
C PRO A 507 -4.04 31.60 -44.17
N ASN A 508 -4.52 31.72 -42.93
CA ASN A 508 -4.46 33.00 -42.21
C ASN A 508 -3.01 33.49 -42.13
N ALA A 509 -2.79 34.81 -42.03
CA ALA A 509 -1.46 35.42 -42.08
C ALA A 509 -0.43 34.81 -41.09
N LEU A 510 -0.90 34.33 -39.93
CA LEU A 510 -0.08 33.62 -38.95
C LEU A 510 0.38 32.24 -39.46
N PHE A 511 -0.54 31.46 -40.02
CA PHE A 511 -0.24 30.15 -40.59
C PHE A 511 0.59 30.24 -41.87
N ALA A 512 0.36 31.26 -42.71
CA ALA A 512 1.19 31.54 -43.88
C ALA A 512 2.66 31.80 -43.49
N ARG A 513 2.90 32.55 -42.40
CA ARG A 513 4.23 32.80 -41.84
C ARG A 513 4.87 31.54 -41.28
N PHE A 514 4.11 30.72 -40.56
CA PHE A 514 4.58 29.44 -40.04
C PHE A 514 5.03 28.52 -41.19
N ASN A 515 4.20 28.37 -42.23
CA ASN A 515 4.50 27.52 -43.38
C ASN A 515 5.77 27.97 -44.11
N THR A 516 5.92 29.27 -44.38
CA THR A 516 7.14 29.79 -45.03
C THR A 516 8.39 29.64 -44.17
N LEU A 517 8.28 29.77 -42.84
CA LEU A 517 9.41 29.53 -41.93
C LEU A 517 9.77 28.04 -41.88
N PHE A 518 8.77 27.18 -41.79
CA PHE A 518 8.95 25.73 -41.75
C PHE A 518 9.57 25.19 -43.05
N GLU A 519 9.10 25.67 -44.20
CA GLU A 519 9.65 25.31 -45.51
C GLU A 519 11.12 25.76 -45.65
N LYS A 520 11.45 26.99 -45.23
CA LYS A 520 12.84 27.46 -45.15
C LYS A 520 13.69 26.60 -44.23
N SER A 521 13.13 26.18 -43.09
CA SER A 521 13.83 25.32 -42.12
C SER A 521 14.06 23.92 -42.68
N THR A 522 13.10 23.37 -43.41
CA THR A 522 13.19 22.08 -44.09
C THR A 522 14.24 22.13 -45.20
N GLN A 523 14.27 23.19 -45.99
CA GLN A 523 15.30 23.41 -47.00
C GLN A 523 16.70 23.51 -46.36
N HIS A 524 16.82 24.27 -45.27
CA HIS A 524 18.07 24.36 -44.53
C HIS A 524 18.53 23.01 -43.94
N TYR A 525 17.61 22.24 -43.38
CA TYR A 525 17.88 20.89 -42.86
C TYR A 525 18.35 19.93 -43.95
N THR A 526 17.68 19.92 -45.11
CA THR A 526 18.05 19.06 -46.24
C THR A 526 19.40 19.45 -46.85
N ASP A 527 19.68 20.75 -47.00
CA ASP A 527 20.96 21.25 -47.48
C ASP A 527 22.10 20.95 -46.48
N SER A 528 21.84 21.10 -45.17
CA SER A 528 22.76 20.73 -44.11
C SER A 528 23.06 19.23 -44.11
N THR A 529 22.03 18.38 -44.23
CA THR A 529 22.19 16.92 -44.31
C THR A 529 22.98 16.51 -45.56
N ARG A 530 22.73 17.16 -46.71
CA ARG A 530 23.50 16.94 -47.93
C ARG A 530 24.98 17.32 -47.75
N SER A 531 25.26 18.38 -47.02
CA SER A 531 26.63 18.78 -46.65
C SER A 531 27.28 17.76 -45.69
N LEU A 532 26.50 17.24 -44.73
CA LEU A 532 26.91 16.23 -43.75
C LEU A 532 27.37 14.93 -44.42
N LEU A 533 26.64 14.49 -45.45
CA LEU A 533 26.97 13.32 -46.26
C LEU A 533 28.30 13.46 -47.05
N ARG A 534 28.81 14.68 -47.25
CA ARG A 534 30.12 14.90 -47.88
C ARG A 534 31.28 14.81 -46.89
N CYS A 535 31.00 14.88 -45.58
CA CYS A 535 31.99 14.95 -44.51
C CYS A 535 31.77 13.87 -43.44
N THR A 536 31.36 12.66 -43.83
CA THR A 536 30.96 11.57 -42.94
C THR A 536 31.98 11.25 -41.85
N GLY A 537 33.28 11.27 -42.16
CA GLY A 537 34.35 11.00 -41.19
C GLY A 537 34.35 11.96 -39.99
N ARG A 538 34.14 13.27 -40.21
CA ARG A 538 34.08 14.27 -39.13
C ARG A 538 32.88 14.01 -38.21
N TYR A 539 31.73 13.69 -38.78
CA TYR A 539 30.53 13.42 -38.00
C TYR A 539 30.60 12.08 -37.27
N MET A 540 31.39 11.13 -37.77
CA MET A 540 31.66 9.89 -37.03
C MET A 540 32.51 10.13 -35.78
N VAL A 541 33.47 11.07 -35.85
CA VAL A 541 34.20 11.53 -34.64
C VAL A 541 33.24 12.19 -33.65
N VAL A 542 32.33 13.06 -34.12
CA VAL A 542 31.31 13.67 -33.25
C VAL A 542 30.42 12.61 -32.62
N TYR A 543 29.99 11.60 -33.37
CA TYR A 543 29.21 10.48 -32.85
C TYR A 543 29.98 9.72 -31.77
N LEU A 544 31.26 9.41 -31.99
CA LEU A 544 32.11 8.77 -30.98
C LEU A 544 32.26 9.63 -29.71
N LEU A 545 32.36 10.95 -29.86
CA LEU A 545 32.39 11.86 -28.72
C LEU A 545 31.05 11.88 -27.96
N ILE A 546 29.92 11.81 -28.66
CA ILE A 546 28.59 11.67 -28.03
C ILE A 546 28.50 10.34 -27.28
N CYS A 547 28.94 9.22 -27.87
CA CYS A 547 28.97 7.93 -27.20
C CYS A 547 29.89 7.93 -25.96
N ALA A 548 31.06 8.56 -26.06
CA ALA A 548 31.97 8.72 -24.93
C ALA A 548 31.36 9.60 -23.83
N GLY A 549 30.72 10.72 -24.21
CA GLY A 549 29.99 11.58 -23.28
C GLY A 549 28.84 10.86 -22.59
N MET A 550 28.07 10.07 -23.33
CA MET A 550 27.00 9.21 -22.80
C MET A 550 27.55 8.20 -21.80
N ALA A 551 28.65 7.51 -22.09
CA ALA A 551 29.27 6.56 -21.18
C ALA A 551 29.74 7.24 -19.88
N VAL A 552 30.37 8.42 -19.99
CA VAL A 552 30.82 9.19 -18.81
C VAL A 552 29.63 9.65 -17.96
N LEU A 553 28.55 10.13 -18.58
CA LEU A 553 27.34 10.53 -17.86
C LEU A 553 26.67 9.33 -17.20
N PHE A 554 26.49 8.23 -17.93
CA PHE A 554 25.89 7.01 -17.43
C PHE A 554 26.61 6.44 -16.20
N LEU A 555 27.95 6.44 -16.22
CA LEU A 555 28.77 6.00 -15.08
C LEU A 555 28.74 6.96 -13.87
N ARG A 556 28.32 8.21 -14.07
CA ARG A 556 28.24 9.24 -13.01
C ARG A 556 26.82 9.46 -12.48
N THR A 557 25.79 8.96 -13.16
CA THR A 557 24.41 9.11 -12.71
C THR A 557 24.16 8.23 -11.48
N PRO A 558 23.77 8.80 -10.34
CA PRO A 558 23.41 8.00 -9.16
C PRO A 558 22.21 7.10 -9.45
N THR A 559 22.26 5.87 -8.97
CA THR A 559 21.17 4.91 -9.09
C THR A 559 20.20 5.06 -7.92
N SER A 560 18.91 5.08 -8.19
CA SER A 560 17.85 4.97 -7.19
C SER A 560 16.78 3.99 -7.67
N PHE A 561 15.94 3.50 -6.75
CA PHE A 561 14.89 2.56 -7.09
C PHE A 561 13.60 3.26 -7.51
N LEU A 562 12.99 4.01 -6.59
CA LEU A 562 11.85 4.89 -6.81
C LEU A 562 12.12 6.24 -6.16
N PRO A 563 11.62 7.35 -6.73
CA PRO A 563 11.73 8.66 -6.11
C PRO A 563 10.92 8.70 -4.80
N GLU A 564 11.40 9.48 -3.83
CA GLU A 564 10.59 9.81 -2.66
C GLU A 564 9.46 10.77 -3.04
N GLU A 565 8.28 10.55 -2.48
CA GLU A 565 7.08 11.35 -2.77
C GLU A 565 6.54 12.00 -1.49
N ASP A 566 5.92 13.16 -1.64
CA ASP A 566 5.14 13.79 -0.56
C ASP A 566 3.75 13.14 -0.53
N GLN A 567 3.61 12.10 0.29
CA GLN A 567 2.34 11.37 0.45
C GLN A 567 1.37 12.05 1.45
N GLY A 568 1.68 13.25 1.95
CA GLY A 568 0.87 13.96 2.94
C GLY A 568 0.92 13.37 4.35
N VAL A 569 1.73 12.32 4.55
CA VAL A 569 1.98 11.67 5.83
C VAL A 569 3.45 11.28 5.93
N PHE A 570 3.98 11.26 7.14
CA PHE A 570 5.30 10.69 7.43
C PHE A 570 5.33 10.18 8.88
N MET A 571 6.42 9.52 9.27
CA MET A 571 6.52 8.93 10.61
C MET A 571 7.78 9.39 11.33
N THR A 572 7.72 9.37 12.66
CA THR A 572 8.87 9.67 13.52
C THR A 572 9.01 8.57 14.55
N THR A 573 10.15 7.88 14.55
CA THR A 573 10.49 6.92 15.61
C THR A 573 11.19 7.63 16.76
N ALA A 574 10.94 7.17 17.98
CA ALA A 574 11.63 7.58 19.20
C ALA A 574 12.10 6.35 19.95
N GLN A 575 13.39 6.07 19.88
CA GLN A 575 14.02 4.93 20.55
C GLN A 575 14.87 5.42 21.72
N LEU A 576 14.48 5.01 22.93
CA LEU A 576 15.24 5.27 24.15
C LEU A 576 16.20 4.09 24.43
N PRO A 577 17.28 4.31 25.20
CA PRO A 577 18.17 3.23 25.63
C PRO A 577 17.42 2.09 26.31
N SER A 578 17.99 0.89 26.24
CA SER A 578 17.45 -0.29 26.92
C SER A 578 17.24 -0.02 28.42
N GLY A 579 16.12 -0.50 28.97
CA GLY A 579 15.69 -0.26 30.35
C GLY A 579 14.97 1.08 30.58
N ALA A 580 14.82 1.94 29.57
CA ALA A 580 13.99 3.13 29.69
C ALA A 580 12.50 2.76 29.87
N THR A 581 11.84 3.48 30.77
CA THR A 581 10.43 3.24 31.12
C THR A 581 9.47 3.96 30.19
N MET A 582 8.23 3.46 30.12
CA MET A 582 7.14 4.07 29.35
C MET A 582 6.91 5.54 29.69
N VAL A 583 7.13 5.93 30.95
CA VAL A 583 7.02 7.32 31.41
C VAL A 583 8.03 8.23 30.71
N ASN A 584 9.27 7.77 30.51
CA ASN A 584 10.29 8.54 29.82
C ASN A 584 10.00 8.61 28.33
N THR A 585 9.58 7.50 27.72
CA THR A 585 9.21 7.43 26.30
C THR A 585 8.03 8.36 25.99
N THR A 586 7.00 8.36 26.84
CA THR A 586 5.84 9.24 26.69
C THR A 586 6.24 10.72 26.80
N LYS A 587 7.22 11.07 27.65
CA LYS A 587 7.73 12.45 27.72
C LYS A 587 8.46 12.86 26.44
N VAL A 588 9.25 11.97 25.84
CA VAL A 588 9.92 12.24 24.56
C VAL A 588 8.88 12.38 23.44
N LEU A 589 7.90 11.47 23.36
CA LEU A 589 6.81 11.56 22.38
C LEU A 589 5.97 12.85 22.55
N GLN A 590 5.80 13.33 23.77
CA GLN A 590 5.16 14.62 24.02
C GLN A 590 6.02 15.77 23.48
N GLN A 591 7.34 15.77 23.67
CA GLN A 591 8.24 16.78 23.09
C GLN A 591 8.19 16.78 21.56
N VAL A 592 8.13 15.59 20.95
CA VAL A 592 7.95 15.43 19.49
C VAL A 592 6.62 16.02 19.04
N THR A 593 5.54 15.70 19.76
CA THR A 593 4.20 16.24 19.50
C THR A 593 4.18 17.76 19.60
N ASP A 594 4.75 18.32 20.67
CA ASP A 594 4.79 19.75 20.90
C ASP A 594 5.60 20.46 19.80
N TYR A 595 6.72 19.89 19.36
CA TYR A 595 7.50 20.45 18.25
C TYR A 595 6.65 20.57 16.98
N TYR A 596 5.98 19.50 16.55
CA TYR A 596 5.20 19.51 15.33
C TYR A 596 3.96 20.41 15.43
N LEU A 597 3.26 20.40 16.56
CA LEU A 597 2.05 21.21 16.75
C LEU A 597 2.34 22.70 17.00
N THR A 598 3.56 23.07 17.36
CA THR A 598 3.93 24.49 17.61
C THR A 598 4.78 25.08 16.50
N LYS A 599 5.91 24.45 16.15
CA LYS A 599 6.87 24.98 15.18
C LYS A 599 6.50 24.67 13.74
N GLU A 600 5.81 23.56 13.49
CA GLU A 600 5.36 23.15 12.15
C GLU A 600 3.82 23.20 12.00
N LYS A 601 3.14 24.00 12.84
CA LYS A 601 1.67 24.13 12.87
C LYS A 601 1.02 24.51 11.54
N ASP A 602 1.79 25.18 10.67
CA ASP A 602 1.30 25.63 9.37
C ASP A 602 1.18 24.44 8.41
N ASN A 603 2.04 23.43 8.57
CA ASN A 603 2.11 22.24 7.73
C ASN A 603 1.43 21.01 8.35
N VAL A 604 1.55 20.81 9.67
CA VAL A 604 1.06 19.61 10.37
C VAL A 604 -0.41 19.78 10.74
N GLN A 605 -1.23 18.79 10.37
CA GLN A 605 -2.64 18.70 10.72
C GLN A 605 -2.83 17.97 12.06
N SER A 606 -2.15 16.84 12.25
CA SER A 606 -2.25 16.06 13.48
C SER A 606 -1.03 15.17 13.73
N VAL A 607 -0.84 14.80 15.00
CA VAL A 607 0.20 13.90 15.47
C VAL A 607 -0.45 12.82 16.33
N PHE A 608 -0.33 11.56 15.91
CA PHE A 608 -0.76 10.41 16.69
C PHE A 608 0.46 9.62 17.15
N THR A 609 0.66 9.56 18.46
CA THR A 609 1.81 8.90 19.09
C THR A 609 1.39 7.60 19.74
N VAL A 610 2.22 6.57 19.63
CA VAL A 610 2.07 5.27 20.26
C VAL A 610 3.39 4.94 20.96
N GLY A 611 3.42 5.05 22.28
CA GLY A 611 4.51 4.52 23.11
C GLY A 611 4.32 3.02 23.32
N GLY A 612 5.41 2.26 23.40
CA GLY A 612 5.38 0.80 23.52
C GLY A 612 5.52 0.06 22.19
N PHE A 613 5.32 0.77 21.08
CA PHE A 613 5.31 0.23 19.74
C PHE A 613 6.27 1.01 18.85
N GLY A 614 7.04 0.29 18.04
CA GLY A 614 7.87 0.82 16.97
C GLY A 614 8.14 -0.26 15.93
N PHE A 615 8.63 0.13 14.76
CA PHE A 615 9.01 -0.85 13.73
C PHE A 615 10.25 -1.68 14.10
N SER A 616 11.08 -1.17 15.02
CA SER A 616 12.23 -1.89 15.58
C SER A 616 11.88 -2.86 16.71
N GLY A 617 10.58 -3.02 17.03
CA GLY A 617 10.09 -3.96 18.03
C GLY A 617 9.16 -3.32 19.07
N GLN A 618 8.58 -4.16 19.93
CA GLN A 618 7.75 -3.74 21.04
C GLN A 618 8.58 -3.59 22.32
N GLY A 619 8.27 -2.57 23.12
CA GLY A 619 9.01 -2.32 24.34
C GLY A 619 8.75 -0.94 24.91
N GLN A 620 8.88 -0.80 26.23
CA GLN A 620 8.63 0.46 26.93
C GLN A 620 9.54 1.61 26.45
N ASN A 621 10.70 1.30 25.90
CA ASN A 621 11.67 2.25 25.39
C ASN A 621 11.44 2.64 23.91
N ASN A 622 10.48 2.00 23.22
CA ASN A 622 10.14 2.30 21.83
C ASN A 622 8.89 3.16 21.74
N GLY A 623 8.86 4.06 20.76
CA GLY A 623 7.68 4.83 20.42
C GLY A 623 7.66 5.22 18.95
N LEU A 624 6.45 5.33 18.40
CA LEU A 624 6.21 5.75 17.04
C LEU A 624 5.22 6.92 17.02
N ALA A 625 5.46 7.89 16.16
CA ALA A 625 4.51 8.95 15.86
C ALA A 625 4.13 8.88 14.38
N PHE A 626 2.83 8.93 14.12
CA PHE A 626 2.23 9.12 12.80
C PHE A 626 1.91 10.61 12.66
N ILE A 627 2.49 11.26 11.66
CA ILE A 627 2.32 12.69 11.41
C ILE A 627 1.49 12.85 10.15
N SER A 628 0.31 13.43 10.30
CA SER A 628 -0.53 13.86 9.17
C SER A 628 -0.28 15.32 8.86
N LEU A 629 0.00 15.60 7.59
CA LEU A 629 0.12 16.95 7.07
C LEU A 629 -1.22 17.46 6.55
N LYS A 630 -1.32 18.78 6.45
CA LYS A 630 -2.42 19.44 5.75
C LYS A 630 -2.41 19.12 4.25
N PRO A 631 -3.55 19.28 3.56
CA PRO A 631 -3.63 19.07 2.11
C PRO A 631 -2.58 19.89 1.35
N TRP A 632 -2.08 19.35 0.22
CA TRP A 632 -1.06 20.00 -0.61
C TRP A 632 -1.44 21.43 -1.05
N SER A 633 -2.74 21.72 -1.22
CA SER A 633 -3.23 23.07 -1.56
C SER A 633 -2.94 24.13 -0.49
N GLU A 634 -2.79 23.72 0.77
CA GLU A 634 -2.46 24.61 1.89
C GLU A 634 -0.94 24.69 2.15
N ARG A 635 -0.16 23.77 1.58
CA ARG A 635 1.30 23.67 1.73
C ARG A 635 2.02 24.08 0.44
N VAL A 636 2.01 25.37 0.15
CA VAL A 636 2.67 25.92 -1.05
C VAL A 636 4.16 26.12 -0.79
N GLY A 637 5.02 25.74 -1.74
CA GLY A 637 6.47 25.93 -1.67
C GLY A 637 7.24 24.66 -1.31
N GLU A 638 8.49 24.54 -1.80
CA GLU A 638 9.36 23.39 -1.53
C GLU A 638 9.69 23.27 -0.04
N GLU A 639 9.71 24.38 0.70
CA GLU A 639 9.93 24.43 2.14
C GLU A 639 8.84 23.74 2.96
N ASN A 640 7.64 23.59 2.39
CA ASN A 640 6.48 22.96 3.02
C ASN A 640 6.26 21.52 2.54
N SER A 641 7.20 20.98 1.76
CA SER A 641 7.24 19.56 1.39
C SER A 641 7.61 18.67 2.58
N VAL A 642 7.18 17.40 2.53
CA VAL A 642 7.56 16.38 3.52
C VAL A 642 9.07 16.31 3.73
N THR A 643 9.87 16.30 2.66
CA THR A 643 11.33 16.21 2.75
C THR A 643 11.94 17.39 3.52
N ALA A 644 11.47 18.62 3.26
CA ALA A 644 11.95 19.80 3.95
C ALA A 644 11.53 19.82 5.43
N ILE A 645 10.29 19.41 5.74
CA ILE A 645 9.78 19.29 7.11
C ILE A 645 10.59 18.25 7.89
N ILE A 646 10.88 17.09 7.29
CA ILE A 646 11.70 16.03 7.89
C ILE A 646 13.11 16.53 8.19
N GLN A 647 13.76 17.23 7.26
CA GLN A 647 15.11 17.78 7.48
C GLN A 647 15.13 18.75 8.67
N ARG A 648 14.16 19.66 8.76
CA ARG A 648 14.04 20.59 9.91
C ARG A 648 13.75 19.86 11.21
N ALA A 649 12.86 18.87 11.16
CA ALA A 649 12.52 18.05 12.31
C ALA A 649 13.72 17.24 12.79
N MET A 650 14.51 16.67 11.89
CA MET A 650 15.71 15.89 12.21
C MET A 650 16.74 16.75 12.96
N ILE A 651 16.98 17.99 12.50
CA ILE A 651 17.89 18.94 13.18
C ILE A 651 17.33 19.37 14.55
N ALA A 652 16.03 19.62 14.65
CA ALA A 652 15.43 20.07 15.90
C ALA A 652 15.36 18.96 16.95
N LEU A 653 14.98 17.75 16.54
CA LEU A 653 14.77 16.60 17.42
C LEU A 653 16.09 15.92 17.82
N SER A 654 17.19 16.12 17.07
CA SER A 654 18.52 15.66 17.49
C SER A 654 19.03 16.31 18.77
N SER A 655 18.39 17.40 19.24
CA SER A 655 18.68 18.02 20.53
C SER A 655 18.19 17.21 21.74
N ILE A 656 17.37 16.16 21.51
CA ILE A 656 16.85 15.30 22.57
C ILE A 656 17.92 14.28 22.97
N ASN A 657 18.76 14.62 23.95
CA ASN A 657 19.89 13.78 24.38
C ASN A 657 19.51 12.40 24.97
N LYS A 658 18.23 12.16 25.28
CA LYS A 658 17.76 10.95 25.99
C LYS A 658 17.18 9.88 25.07
N ALA A 659 17.02 10.17 23.78
CA ALA A 659 16.42 9.27 22.81
C ALA A 659 17.00 9.52 21.42
N VAL A 660 17.14 8.47 20.63
CA VAL A 660 17.35 8.60 19.19
C VAL A 660 15.98 8.83 18.58
N VAL A 661 15.72 10.08 18.18
CA VAL A 661 14.47 10.48 17.53
C VAL A 661 14.76 10.75 16.06
N PHE A 662 14.14 9.98 15.18
CA PHE A 662 14.41 10.04 13.75
C PHE A 662 13.09 10.13 12.97
N PRO A 663 12.81 11.29 12.34
CA PRO A 663 11.73 11.40 11.36
C PRO A 663 12.20 10.81 10.02
N PHE A 664 11.32 10.07 9.35
CA PHE A 664 11.59 9.48 8.05
C PHE A 664 10.36 9.53 7.16
N ASN A 665 10.60 9.60 5.85
CA ASN A 665 9.54 9.55 4.86
C ASN A 665 9.18 8.09 4.59
N LEU A 666 7.96 7.87 4.13
CA LEU A 666 7.52 6.57 3.67
C LEU A 666 8.13 6.29 2.30
N PRO A 667 8.59 5.07 2.03
CA PRO A 667 8.97 4.71 0.68
C PRO A 667 7.74 4.77 -0.23
N ALA A 668 7.96 5.05 -1.51
CA ALA A 668 6.89 5.09 -2.51
C ALA A 668 6.06 3.79 -2.48
N VAL A 669 6.72 2.64 -2.35
CA VAL A 669 6.09 1.33 -2.16
C VAL A 669 6.30 0.87 -0.72
N ALA A 670 5.30 1.11 0.13
CA ALA A 670 5.31 0.71 1.54
C ALA A 670 5.43 -0.82 1.76
N GLU A 671 5.15 -1.63 0.75
CA GLU A 671 5.34 -3.08 0.84
C GLU A 671 6.83 -3.48 0.84
N LEU A 672 7.73 -2.65 0.30
CA LEU A 672 9.17 -2.94 0.24
C LEU A 672 9.91 -2.59 1.53
N GLY A 673 9.23 -1.98 2.51
CA GLY A 673 9.80 -1.60 3.79
C GLY A 673 9.15 -0.35 4.35
N THR A 674 9.58 0.03 5.56
CA THR A 674 9.04 1.20 6.28
C THR A 674 9.98 2.41 6.26
N ALA A 675 11.24 2.24 5.83
CA ALA A 675 12.24 3.30 5.73
C ALA A 675 12.91 3.28 4.35
N SER A 676 13.33 4.45 3.85
CA SER A 676 14.14 4.56 2.63
C SER A 676 15.63 4.27 2.93
N GLY A 677 16.35 3.65 1.98
CA GLY A 677 17.78 3.38 2.11
C GLY A 677 18.18 1.94 1.79
N PHE A 678 19.08 1.37 2.60
CA PHE A 678 19.53 -0.02 2.53
C PHE A 678 19.20 -0.75 3.83
N ASP A 679 18.99 -2.07 3.73
CA ASP A 679 18.79 -2.97 4.86
C ASP A 679 19.86 -4.06 4.80
N MET A 680 20.50 -4.37 5.94
CA MET A 680 21.59 -5.33 6.02
C MET A 680 21.61 -6.08 7.34
N GLU A 681 21.87 -7.38 7.27
CA GLU A 681 21.97 -8.26 8.43
C GLU A 681 23.42 -8.63 8.71
N LEU A 682 23.82 -8.57 9.97
CA LEU A 682 25.14 -9.02 10.43
C LEU A 682 25.01 -10.39 11.11
N LEU A 683 25.67 -11.41 10.53
CA LEU A 683 25.53 -12.79 10.97
C LEU A 683 26.77 -13.28 11.74
N ASP A 684 26.57 -13.83 12.94
CA ASP A 684 27.62 -14.54 13.68
C ASP A 684 27.69 -16.02 13.28
N ASN A 685 28.39 -16.28 12.17
CA ASN A 685 28.69 -17.64 11.75
C ASN A 685 29.78 -18.32 12.62
N GLY A 686 30.51 -17.55 13.42
CA GLY A 686 31.62 -18.03 14.26
C GLY A 686 31.17 -18.52 15.64
N ASN A 687 29.90 -18.28 15.99
CA ASN A 687 29.33 -18.54 17.32
C ASN A 687 30.15 -17.86 18.43
N LEU A 688 30.62 -16.65 18.14
CA LEU A 688 31.43 -15.82 19.02
C LEU A 688 30.58 -15.08 20.08
N GLY A 689 29.25 -15.05 19.89
CA GLY A 689 28.26 -14.48 20.78
C GLY A 689 27.90 -13.03 20.43
N HIS A 690 26.69 -12.61 20.84
CA HIS A 690 26.13 -11.29 20.54
C HIS A 690 27.02 -10.12 21.02
N GLU A 691 27.67 -10.25 22.18
CA GLU A 691 28.56 -9.21 22.72
C GLU A 691 29.79 -8.90 21.85
N LYS A 692 30.18 -9.82 20.95
CA LYS A 692 31.32 -9.61 20.02
C LYS A 692 30.89 -9.13 18.63
N LEU A 693 29.58 -9.09 18.35
CA LEU A 693 29.01 -8.59 17.10
C LEU A 693 28.77 -7.08 17.12
N THR A 694 28.47 -6.52 18.30
CA THR A 694 28.33 -5.08 18.57
C THR A 694 29.66 -4.42 18.86
#